data_AF-A0A8I2YJ87-F1
#
_entry.id   AF-A0A8I2YJ87-F1
#
_cell.length_a   1.000
_cell.length_b   1.000
_cell.length_c   1.000
_cell.angle_alpha   90.00
_cell.angle_beta   90.00
_cell.angle_gamma   90.00
#
_symmetry.space_group_name_H-M   'P 1'
#
loop_
_entity.id
_entity.type
_entity.pdbx_description
1 polymer ?
#
loop_
_entity_poly.entity_id
_entity_poly.type
_entity_poly.pdbx_seq_one_letter_code
_entity_poly.pdbx_strand_id
1 'polypeptide(L)'
;MTAHPDFLKYVNKHADKFVQRLADAVQIKRYPGNLSSIRDLILIVLYLDLFSISGDAAYREETIAMGHWLEKQLNGLGVTTVLKDLGQQTLQGQRLDLPPAILGKLGEDPKKRTVLIYGHYDVQPALQSDGWATDPFMLVEKDKKLYGRGSTDDKGPIMGWLNVLEAHQAQRLELPVNLRFCFEGMEESGSEGLDELIEKEAAAGGWFNGVDCVCISDNYWLNTRTPALTYGLRGIAYFAINVSGPGQDLHSGLFGRMVHEPMTDLIKLMSILVDHDGQILIPGIESMVAPPDESEIELYTKMDYSIADVAEAVGASIALSDHKETVIMGRMRNPSLSLHGIQGAFSEPGSKTVIPSKVAGKFSIRLVPPQTPEIVNPLVTAYIESEFAKMNSKNKMNVECSHGGKPWVADINHWNFEAARRAVVAVWNKSPDYTREGGSIPVTLTFAETLGVNVLLLPMGRSDDGAHSTNEKLDLSNFIEGTKVLGTYLYEIASKLVVPLLQTQRSPVKTGTEPAGESSCAPMAKTNESNVWDQDPPSSGRLGSTFVKRTPSLKQVAKAKVVRDDWYDDDDDEEEEQEGDADEEKERREDGNAKTNETPSERREREAEQVSSNIWEEANKRTPMPELIVASASTSQSSPPPPPAALQPALRILKRPSTNASANNAGVVSSAPLTSSSPGPTSGSGSCSGVTSPAPRGTLAEREAQYQEARSRIFGEKEGRGSGGVVIVRDPLGPTSEPELEPWSKAQGPGRPAKGFGERQKGKKQ
;
A
#
# COMPACT_ATOMS: atom_id res chain seq x y z
N MET A 1 7.96 30.02 -4.42
CA MET A 1 9.34 30.39 -4.76
C MET A 1 10.03 29.12 -5.19
N THR A 2 10.99 29.18 -6.12
CA THR A 2 11.89 28.05 -6.34
C THR A 2 12.60 27.68 -5.03
N ALA A 3 12.87 26.39 -4.83
CA ALA A 3 13.51 25.92 -3.61
C ALA A 3 14.92 26.50 -3.43
N HIS A 4 15.39 26.57 -2.18
CA HIS A 4 16.72 27.09 -1.91
C HIS A 4 17.80 26.25 -2.63
N PRO A 5 18.72 26.85 -3.41
CA PRO A 5 19.67 26.10 -4.22
C PRO A 5 20.51 25.11 -3.41
N ASP A 6 20.86 25.44 -2.17
CA ASP A 6 21.67 24.57 -1.32
C ASP A 6 20.88 23.40 -0.71
N PHE A 7 19.55 23.51 -0.60
CA PHE A 7 18.68 22.35 -0.30
C PHE A 7 18.75 21.33 -1.46
N LEU A 8 18.56 21.78 -2.70
CA LEU A 8 18.61 20.92 -3.89
C LEU A 8 19.99 20.27 -4.09
N LYS A 9 21.08 21.03 -3.85
CA LYS A 9 22.45 20.49 -3.83
C LYS A 9 22.68 19.48 -2.71
N TYR A 10 22.13 19.71 -1.52
CA TYR A 10 22.27 18.77 -0.40
C TYR A 10 21.59 17.45 -0.72
N VAL A 11 20.37 17.47 -1.26
CA VAL A 11 19.65 16.25 -1.66
C VAL A 11 20.44 15.42 -2.68
N ASN A 12 20.94 16.06 -3.74
CA ASN A 12 21.82 15.40 -4.72
C ASN A 12 23.07 14.78 -4.08
N LYS A 13 23.72 15.51 -3.17
CA LYS A 13 25.01 15.10 -2.57
C LYS A 13 24.89 13.91 -1.61
N HIS A 14 23.71 13.67 -1.02
CA HIS A 14 23.53 12.68 0.04
C HIS A 14 22.57 11.54 -0.35
N ALA A 15 22.40 11.29 -1.66
CA ALA A 15 21.54 10.22 -2.18
C ALA A 15 21.85 8.84 -1.55
N ASP A 16 23.11 8.41 -1.49
CA ASP A 16 23.49 7.14 -0.83
C ASP A 16 23.03 7.07 0.64
N LYS A 17 23.11 8.18 1.37
CA LYS A 17 22.68 8.27 2.77
C LYS A 17 21.15 8.18 2.89
N PHE A 18 20.42 8.75 1.95
CA PHE A 18 18.97 8.67 1.90
C PHE A 18 18.50 7.25 1.55
N VAL A 19 19.18 6.57 0.62
CA VAL A 19 18.94 5.14 0.34
C VAL A 19 19.24 4.29 1.57
N GLN A 20 20.33 4.59 2.31
CA GLN A 20 20.62 3.91 3.57
C GLN A 20 19.52 4.12 4.63
N ARG A 21 18.95 5.34 4.73
CA ARG A 21 17.80 5.60 5.62
C ARG A 21 16.57 4.76 5.23
N LEU A 22 16.32 4.55 3.93
CA LEU A 22 15.24 3.68 3.47
C LEU A 22 15.54 2.20 3.76
N ALA A 23 16.79 1.76 3.56
CA ALA A 23 17.21 0.41 3.91
C ALA A 23 17.07 0.12 5.42
N ASP A 24 17.39 1.10 6.27
CA ASP A 24 17.22 1.02 7.73
C ASP A 24 15.73 1.02 8.16
N ALA A 25 14.81 1.48 7.30
CA ALA A 25 13.35 1.50 7.53
C ALA A 25 12.65 0.24 6.99
N VAL A 26 13.16 -0.36 5.92
CA VAL A 26 12.72 -1.67 5.40
C VAL A 26 13.26 -2.78 6.31
N GLN A 27 14.57 -2.79 6.58
CA GLN A 27 15.24 -3.76 7.47
C GLN A 27 15.51 -3.14 8.86
N ILE A 28 14.45 -2.90 9.64
CA ILE A 28 14.58 -2.27 10.96
C ILE A 28 15.18 -3.29 11.95
N LYS A 29 16.42 -3.07 12.37
CA LYS A 29 17.12 -4.00 13.28
C LYS A 29 16.81 -3.69 14.74
N ARG A 30 16.27 -4.67 15.46
CA ARG A 30 15.98 -4.58 16.91
C ARG A 30 17.27 -4.42 17.72
N TYR A 31 17.70 -3.19 17.95
CA TYR A 31 18.90 -2.89 18.74
C TYR A 31 18.69 -3.31 20.21
N PRO A 32 19.43 -4.30 20.74
CA PRO A 32 19.37 -4.64 22.16
C PRO A 32 19.92 -3.49 23.01
N GLY A 33 19.09 -2.96 23.91
CA GLY A 33 19.45 -1.85 24.78
C GLY A 33 20.51 -2.23 25.82
N ASN A 34 21.55 -1.40 25.95
CA ASN A 34 22.59 -1.44 26.98
C ASN A 34 23.20 -2.84 27.25
N LEU A 35 23.86 -3.37 26.23
CA LEU A 35 24.62 -4.63 26.20
C LEU A 35 25.45 -4.84 27.47
N SER A 36 25.01 -5.78 28.33
CA SER A 36 25.67 -6.05 29.61
C SER A 36 25.76 -7.54 29.95
N SER A 37 25.12 -8.43 29.17
CA SER A 37 25.19 -9.88 29.35
C SER A 37 25.56 -10.63 28.06
N ILE A 38 26.07 -11.85 28.23
CA ILE A 38 26.33 -12.79 27.14
C ILE A 38 25.02 -13.20 26.43
N ARG A 39 23.86 -13.06 27.08
CA ARG A 39 22.56 -13.34 26.49
C ARG A 39 22.17 -12.30 25.44
N ASP A 40 22.58 -11.05 25.64
CA ASP A 40 22.38 -9.95 24.69
C ASP A 40 23.32 -10.11 23.48
N LEU A 41 24.51 -10.67 23.68
CA LEU A 41 25.42 -11.07 22.60
C LEU A 41 24.90 -12.25 21.77
N ILE A 42 24.14 -13.18 22.37
CA ILE A 42 23.44 -14.22 21.60
C ILE A 42 22.26 -13.62 20.83
N LEU A 43 21.60 -12.59 21.37
CA LEU A 43 20.61 -11.79 20.64
C LEU A 43 21.24 -10.92 19.52
N ILE A 44 22.51 -10.52 19.60
CA ILE A 44 23.22 -9.90 18.47
C ILE A 44 23.41 -10.90 17.31
N VAL A 45 23.60 -12.19 17.59
CA VAL A 45 23.68 -13.24 16.55
C VAL A 45 22.29 -13.55 15.98
N LEU A 46 21.23 -13.39 16.77
CA LEU A 46 19.84 -13.42 16.34
C LEU A 46 19.35 -12.01 15.99
N TYR A 47 19.87 -11.45 14.89
CA TYR A 47 19.25 -10.28 14.26
C TYR A 47 17.77 -10.60 13.97
N LEU A 48 16.87 -10.08 14.81
CA LEU A 48 15.44 -10.05 14.56
C LEU A 48 15.17 -8.77 13.78
N ASP A 49 15.10 -8.92 12.46
CA ASP A 49 14.55 -7.91 11.57
C ASP A 49 13.07 -7.71 11.91
N LEU A 50 12.64 -6.46 12.07
CA LEU A 50 11.28 -6.13 12.47
C LEU A 50 10.43 -5.89 11.20
N PHE A 51 9.53 -6.81 10.89
CA PHE A 51 8.59 -6.67 9.78
C PHE A 51 7.33 -5.95 10.30
N SER A 52 7.07 -4.72 9.87
CA SER A 52 5.94 -3.91 10.37
C SER A 52 4.59 -4.31 9.72
N ILE A 53 4.24 -5.59 9.77
CA ILE A 53 3.03 -6.14 9.15
C ILE A 53 1.85 -5.97 10.13
N SER A 54 0.96 -5.01 9.88
CA SER A 54 -0.18 -4.71 10.77
C SER A 54 -1.24 -5.81 10.81
N GLY A 55 -1.49 -6.46 9.67
CA GLY A 55 -2.57 -7.42 9.43
C GLY A 55 -2.32 -8.84 9.97
N ASP A 56 -1.14 -9.11 10.54
CA ASP A 56 -0.83 -10.39 11.18
C ASP A 56 -0.49 -10.18 12.67
N ALA A 57 -1.20 -10.90 13.53
CA ALA A 57 -1.00 -10.89 14.97
C ALA A 57 0.42 -11.29 15.39
N ALA A 58 1.15 -12.04 14.55
CA ALA A 58 2.52 -12.46 14.81
C ALA A 58 3.56 -11.32 14.80
N TYR A 59 3.26 -10.18 14.16
CA TYR A 59 4.20 -9.08 13.94
C TYR A 59 3.78 -7.74 14.59
N ARG A 60 2.82 -7.77 15.52
CA ARG A 60 2.28 -6.54 16.13
C ARG A 60 3.33 -5.75 16.93
N GLU A 61 4.20 -6.45 17.65
CA GLU A 61 5.30 -5.83 18.41
C GLU A 61 6.34 -5.16 17.49
N GLU A 62 6.58 -5.76 16.32
CA GLU A 62 7.46 -5.28 15.27
C GLU A 62 6.91 -3.99 14.62
N THR A 63 5.59 -3.93 14.37
CA THR A 63 4.90 -2.71 13.92
C THR A 63 4.95 -1.60 14.98
N ILE A 64 4.66 -1.91 16.25
CA ILE A 64 4.81 -0.94 17.37
C ILE A 64 6.26 -0.43 17.47
N ALA A 65 7.26 -1.31 17.29
CA ALA A 65 8.67 -0.94 17.31
C ALA A 65 9.08 -0.06 16.12
N MET A 66 8.46 -0.19 14.95
CA MET A 66 8.64 0.75 13.83
C MET A 66 8.12 2.16 14.19
N GLY A 67 6.94 2.26 14.82
CA GLY A 67 6.42 3.54 15.33
C GLY A 67 7.41 4.24 16.26
N HIS A 68 8.00 3.51 17.21
CA HIS A 68 9.06 4.03 18.09
C HIS A 68 10.36 4.39 17.34
N TRP A 69 10.75 3.64 16.32
CA TRP A 69 11.92 3.96 15.49
C TRP A 69 11.71 5.27 14.71
N LEU A 70 10.54 5.43 14.09
CA LEU A 70 10.19 6.62 13.31
C LEU A 70 10.06 7.86 14.21
N GLU A 71 9.46 7.71 15.39
CA GLU A 71 9.42 8.78 16.41
C GLU A 71 10.84 9.26 16.78
N LYS A 72 11.79 8.32 16.95
CA LYS A 72 13.19 8.65 17.24
C LYS A 72 13.89 9.38 16.09
N GLN A 73 13.60 9.03 14.83
CA GLN A 73 14.12 9.77 13.67
C GLN A 73 13.59 11.21 13.65
N LEU A 74 12.29 11.39 13.86
CA LEU A 74 11.62 12.70 13.91
C LEU A 74 12.20 13.61 15.01
N ASN A 75 12.38 13.07 16.22
CA ASN A 75 13.01 13.81 17.33
C ASN A 75 14.46 14.21 17.01
N GLY A 76 15.25 13.34 16.36
CA GLY A 76 16.61 13.67 15.92
C GLY A 76 16.67 14.84 14.92
N LEU A 77 15.60 15.02 14.15
CA LEU A 77 15.41 16.11 13.19
C LEU A 77 14.76 17.37 13.80
N GLY A 78 14.50 17.36 15.11
CA GLY A 78 13.96 18.50 15.88
C GLY A 78 12.43 18.59 15.92
N VAL A 79 11.72 17.62 15.36
CA VAL A 79 10.25 17.52 15.49
C VAL A 79 9.91 17.16 16.93
N THR A 80 8.99 17.91 17.56
CA THR A 80 8.42 17.51 18.86
C THR A 80 7.31 16.50 18.61
N THR A 81 7.41 15.29 19.17
CA THR A 81 6.44 14.21 18.97
C THR A 81 5.58 13.93 20.20
N VAL A 82 4.50 13.17 19.98
CA VAL A 82 3.83 12.36 20.98
C VAL A 82 3.26 11.11 20.31
N LEU A 83 3.40 9.95 20.97
CA LEU A 83 2.70 8.73 20.58
C LEU A 83 1.29 8.73 21.17
N LYS A 84 0.30 8.42 20.33
CA LYS A 84 -1.11 8.31 20.70
C LYS A 84 -1.54 6.84 20.69
N ASP A 85 -2.04 6.40 21.83
CA ASP A 85 -2.79 5.15 21.95
C ASP A 85 -4.08 5.23 21.12
N LEU A 86 -4.29 4.25 20.24
CA LEU A 86 -5.49 4.09 19.40
C LEU A 86 -6.47 3.04 19.97
N GLY A 87 -6.10 2.33 21.05
CA GLY A 87 -6.91 1.28 21.66
C GLY A 87 -6.42 -0.13 21.34
N GLN A 88 -7.36 -1.07 21.20
CA GLN A 88 -7.06 -2.51 21.12
C GLN A 88 -7.94 -3.25 20.12
N GLN A 89 -7.29 -3.99 19.22
CA GLN A 89 -7.92 -4.82 18.20
C GLN A 89 -8.04 -6.28 18.67
N THR A 90 -9.03 -7.02 18.15
CA THR A 90 -9.08 -8.49 18.29
C THR A 90 -8.76 -9.17 16.96
N LEU A 91 -7.52 -9.64 16.80
CA LEU A 91 -6.98 -10.23 15.58
C LEU A 91 -6.57 -11.69 15.82
N GLN A 92 -6.98 -12.60 14.93
CA GLN A 92 -6.72 -14.06 15.05
C GLN A 92 -7.14 -14.70 16.40
N GLY A 93 -8.09 -14.09 17.11
CA GLY A 93 -8.53 -14.54 18.45
C GLY A 93 -7.65 -14.05 19.61
N GLN A 94 -6.62 -13.25 19.31
CA GLN A 94 -5.80 -12.53 20.29
C GLN A 94 -6.30 -11.10 20.44
N ARG A 95 -6.26 -10.54 21.66
CA ARG A 95 -6.51 -9.11 21.90
C ARG A 95 -5.17 -8.41 22.02
N LEU A 96 -4.94 -7.45 21.13
CA LEU A 96 -3.65 -6.80 20.93
C LEU A 96 -3.80 -5.29 21.02
N ASP A 97 -2.78 -4.61 21.52
CA ASP A 97 -2.68 -3.15 21.43
C ASP A 97 -2.54 -2.74 19.95
N LEU A 98 -3.10 -1.57 19.60
CA LEU A 98 -2.95 -0.98 18.28
C LEU A 98 -1.59 -0.26 18.18
N PRO A 99 -0.90 -0.30 17.02
CA PRO A 99 0.27 0.52 16.76
C PRO A 99 -0.02 2.01 16.98
N PRO A 100 0.85 2.76 17.68
CA PRO A 100 0.55 4.12 18.07
C PRO A 100 0.64 5.10 16.89
N ALA A 101 -0.32 6.02 16.80
CA ALA A 101 -0.19 7.15 15.88
C ALA A 101 0.84 8.16 16.41
N ILE A 102 1.80 8.53 15.57
CA ILE A 102 2.83 9.53 15.87
C ILE A 102 2.29 10.89 15.47
N LEU A 103 1.95 11.74 16.45
CA LEU A 103 1.67 13.15 16.18
C LEU A 103 2.93 13.97 16.37
N GLY A 104 3.32 14.72 15.35
CA GLY A 104 4.53 15.54 15.35
C GLY A 104 4.24 17.01 15.06
N LYS A 105 5.10 17.91 15.56
CA LYS A 105 5.07 19.33 15.20
C LYS A 105 6.46 19.94 15.10
N LEU A 106 6.62 20.86 14.14
CA LEU A 106 7.84 21.62 13.93
C LEU A 106 7.49 23.02 13.40
N GLY A 107 7.80 24.06 14.16
CA GLY A 107 7.40 25.43 13.87
C GLY A 107 6.03 25.81 14.43
N GLU A 108 5.94 27.06 14.90
CA GLU A 108 4.77 27.69 15.53
C GLU A 108 4.69 29.19 15.13
N ASP A 109 5.26 29.60 13.98
CA ASP A 109 5.26 31.01 13.55
C ASP A 109 3.90 31.37 12.95
N PRO A 110 3.10 32.27 13.57
CA PRO A 110 1.77 32.65 13.06
C PRO A 110 1.80 33.45 11.75
N LYS A 111 2.99 33.74 11.18
CA LYS A 111 3.15 34.33 9.84
C LYS A 111 3.30 33.28 8.74
N LYS A 112 3.52 32.02 9.10
CA LYS A 112 3.68 30.90 8.17
C LYS A 112 2.39 30.09 8.10
N ARG A 113 2.14 29.50 6.94
CA ARG A 113 1.14 28.44 6.80
C ARG A 113 1.55 27.19 7.58
N THR A 114 0.59 26.40 8.01
CA THR A 114 0.82 25.10 8.65
C THR A 114 0.37 23.98 7.72
N VAL A 115 1.30 23.13 7.29
CA VAL A 115 1.01 21.94 6.49
C VAL A 115 0.96 20.72 7.40
N LEU A 116 -0.09 19.91 7.32
CA LEU A 116 -0.12 18.57 7.90
C LEU A 116 0.39 17.55 6.87
N ILE A 117 1.36 16.74 7.28
CA ILE A 117 1.87 15.60 6.52
C ILE A 117 1.27 14.32 7.13
N TYR A 118 0.73 13.44 6.29
CA TYR A 118 0.33 12.07 6.66
C TYR A 118 1.06 11.03 5.79
N GLY A 119 1.14 9.82 6.32
CA GLY A 119 1.71 8.60 5.74
C GLY A 119 1.61 7.44 6.75
N HIS A 120 1.95 6.22 6.35
CA HIS A 120 1.91 5.04 7.23
C HIS A 120 3.24 4.26 7.30
N TYR A 121 3.46 3.56 8.42
CA TYR A 121 4.72 2.83 8.68
C TYR A 121 4.55 1.30 8.78
N ASP A 122 3.32 0.82 8.77
CA ASP A 122 2.99 -0.59 8.51
C ASP A 122 2.99 -0.91 7.01
N VAL A 123 3.01 -2.20 6.67
CA VAL A 123 3.15 -2.71 5.30
C VAL A 123 2.40 -4.03 5.10
N GLN A 124 1.98 -4.33 3.86
CA GLN A 124 1.45 -5.64 3.47
C GLN A 124 2.42 -6.78 3.80
N PRO A 125 1.93 -8.00 4.05
CA PRO A 125 2.76 -9.20 4.06
C PRO A 125 3.59 -9.37 2.78
N ALA A 126 4.71 -10.07 2.92
CA ALA A 126 5.51 -10.56 1.81
C ALA A 126 6.35 -11.76 2.28
N LEU A 127 6.37 -12.83 1.50
CA LEU A 127 7.27 -13.97 1.68
C LEU A 127 8.02 -14.22 0.37
N GLN A 128 9.28 -14.68 0.46
CA GLN A 128 10.03 -15.02 -0.76
C GLN A 128 9.35 -16.12 -1.60
N SER A 129 8.58 -17.01 -0.96
CA SER A 129 7.75 -18.03 -1.59
C SER A 129 6.68 -17.49 -2.53
N ASP A 130 6.30 -16.22 -2.41
CA ASP A 130 5.20 -15.63 -3.18
C ASP A 130 5.62 -15.30 -4.62
N GLY A 131 6.94 -15.24 -4.89
CA GLY A 131 7.51 -14.89 -6.19
C GLY A 131 8.57 -13.78 -6.16
N TRP A 132 9.13 -13.45 -5.00
CA TRP A 132 10.17 -12.42 -4.90
C TRP A 132 11.54 -12.94 -5.37
N ALA A 133 12.23 -12.15 -6.19
CA ALA A 133 13.60 -12.41 -6.62
C ALA A 133 14.65 -12.10 -5.54
N THR A 134 14.31 -11.23 -4.58
CA THR A 134 15.12 -10.87 -3.41
C THR A 134 14.47 -11.34 -2.11
N ASP A 135 15.10 -11.10 -0.97
CA ASP A 135 14.40 -11.06 0.30
C ASP A 135 13.49 -9.81 0.30
N PRO A 136 12.19 -9.90 0.63
CA PRO A 136 11.31 -8.74 0.65
C PRO A 136 11.66 -7.71 1.73
N PHE A 137 12.34 -8.10 2.83
CA PHE A 137 12.66 -7.23 3.96
C PHE A 137 14.14 -6.84 4.05
N MET A 138 14.90 -7.02 2.97
CA MET A 138 16.20 -6.39 2.77
C MET A 138 16.19 -5.53 1.51
N LEU A 139 16.43 -4.22 1.65
CA LEU A 139 16.44 -3.32 0.50
C LEU A 139 17.63 -3.61 -0.44
N VAL A 140 17.34 -3.94 -1.70
CA VAL A 140 18.34 -4.22 -2.74
C VAL A 140 18.31 -3.13 -3.81
N GLU A 141 19.46 -2.52 -4.08
CA GLU A 141 19.61 -1.60 -5.21
C GLU A 141 20.06 -2.38 -6.46
N LYS A 142 19.17 -2.50 -7.44
CA LYS A 142 19.45 -3.11 -8.75
C LYS A 142 18.86 -2.25 -9.87
N ASP A 143 19.63 -2.01 -10.93
CA ASP A 143 19.19 -1.24 -12.12
C ASP A 143 18.56 0.13 -11.78
N LYS A 144 19.09 0.77 -10.72
CA LYS A 144 18.57 2.02 -10.09
C LYS A 144 17.14 1.93 -9.55
N LYS A 145 16.67 0.73 -9.25
CA LYS A 145 15.42 0.43 -8.55
C LYS A 145 15.76 -0.09 -7.15
N LEU A 146 15.03 0.38 -6.14
CA LEU A 146 15.22 0.05 -4.73
C LEU A 146 14.16 -0.96 -4.32
N TYR A 147 14.47 -2.25 -4.46
CA TYR A 147 13.53 -3.35 -4.24
C TYR A 147 13.36 -3.68 -2.75
N GLY A 148 12.12 -3.82 -2.28
CA GLY A 148 11.77 -4.21 -0.91
C GLY A 148 10.33 -3.86 -0.55
N ARG A 149 9.72 -4.58 0.40
CA ARG A 149 8.35 -4.32 0.89
C ARG A 149 8.30 -3.01 1.68
N GLY A 150 7.40 -2.12 1.27
CA GLY A 150 7.29 -0.75 1.76
C GLY A 150 8.41 0.18 1.27
N SER A 151 9.10 -0.17 0.18
CA SER A 151 10.04 0.74 -0.48
C SER A 151 9.33 1.92 -1.13
N THR A 152 8.11 1.75 -1.63
CA THR A 152 7.22 2.84 -2.08
C THR A 152 5.99 3.05 -1.19
N ASP A 153 5.69 2.10 -0.29
CA ASP A 153 4.35 1.88 0.28
C ASP A 153 4.40 1.73 1.81
N ASP A 154 4.53 2.77 2.65
CA ASP A 154 4.79 4.21 2.41
C ASP A 154 6.14 4.64 3.06
N LYS A 155 7.05 3.70 3.36
CA LYS A 155 8.30 4.07 4.05
C LYS A 155 9.20 4.93 3.17
N GLY A 156 9.19 4.74 1.85
CA GLY A 156 9.90 5.57 0.88
C GLY A 156 9.54 7.06 1.00
N PRO A 157 8.26 7.44 0.78
CA PRO A 157 7.83 8.82 0.87
C PRO A 157 7.94 9.43 2.27
N ILE A 158 7.68 8.68 3.36
CA ILE A 158 8.01 9.14 4.73
C ILE A 158 9.50 9.45 4.86
N MET A 159 10.40 8.57 4.39
CA MET A 159 11.84 8.85 4.41
C MET A 159 12.17 10.09 3.56
N GLY A 160 11.45 10.33 2.46
CA GLY A 160 11.51 11.56 1.68
C GLY A 160 11.23 12.82 2.50
N TRP A 161 10.18 12.83 3.33
CA TRP A 161 9.92 13.95 4.24
C TRP A 161 11.03 14.13 5.29
N LEU A 162 11.54 13.05 5.88
CA LEU A 162 12.66 13.09 6.82
C LEU A 162 13.96 13.60 6.14
N ASN A 163 14.17 13.29 4.87
CA ASN A 163 15.27 13.81 4.05
C ASN A 163 15.14 15.33 3.83
N VAL A 164 13.91 15.84 3.63
CA VAL A 164 13.65 17.29 3.53
C VAL A 164 14.02 18.00 4.83
N LEU A 165 13.60 17.46 5.98
CA LEU A 165 13.94 18.02 7.30
C LEU A 165 15.45 18.04 7.54
N GLU A 166 16.14 16.92 7.24
CA GLU A 166 17.59 16.84 7.41
C GLU A 166 18.33 17.85 6.55
N ALA A 167 17.95 18.00 5.28
CA ALA A 167 18.59 18.95 4.37
C ALA A 167 18.47 20.40 4.87
N HIS A 168 17.32 20.78 5.45
CA HIS A 168 17.15 22.08 6.09
C HIS A 168 18.01 22.21 7.35
N GLN A 169 17.97 21.23 8.25
CA GLN A 169 18.74 21.23 9.51
C GLN A 169 20.26 21.32 9.24
N ALA A 170 20.78 20.50 8.31
CA ALA A 170 22.20 20.41 7.98
C ALA A 170 22.71 21.63 7.21
N GLN A 171 21.88 22.28 6.39
CA GLN A 171 22.24 23.55 5.72
C GLN A 171 21.87 24.80 6.54
N ARG A 172 21.30 24.63 7.74
CA ARG A 172 20.79 25.72 8.62
C ARG A 172 19.77 26.63 7.92
N LEU A 173 18.99 26.04 7.02
CA LEU A 173 17.91 26.72 6.30
C LEU A 173 16.65 26.71 7.16
N GLU A 174 16.00 27.86 7.26
CA GLU A 174 14.70 27.94 7.92
C GLU A 174 13.62 27.27 7.06
N LEU A 175 12.77 26.43 7.67
CA LEU A 175 11.62 25.86 6.98
C LEU A 175 10.64 26.98 6.57
N PRO A 176 10.14 26.98 5.32
CA PRO A 176 9.28 28.05 4.81
C PRO A 176 7.84 28.01 5.38
N VAL A 177 7.45 26.90 6.00
CA VAL A 177 6.14 26.66 6.63
C VAL A 177 6.31 26.14 8.06
N ASN A 178 5.24 26.15 8.86
CA ASN A 178 5.12 25.26 10.01
C ASN A 178 4.68 23.87 9.52
N LEU A 179 5.07 22.82 10.23
CA LEU A 179 4.68 21.44 9.94
C LEU A 179 3.94 20.80 11.12
N ARG A 180 3.00 19.93 10.77
CA ARG A 180 2.41 18.89 11.60
C ARG A 180 2.62 17.55 10.91
N PHE A 181 2.68 16.48 11.70
CA PHE A 181 2.79 15.11 11.23
C PHE A 181 1.72 14.26 11.89
N CYS A 182 1.13 13.34 11.14
CA CYS A 182 0.31 12.23 11.64
C CYS A 182 0.76 10.98 10.90
N PHE A 183 1.54 10.10 11.56
CA PHE A 183 1.96 8.83 10.97
C PHE A 183 1.36 7.66 11.74
N GLU A 184 0.73 6.73 11.04
CA GLU A 184 0.05 5.57 11.64
C GLU A 184 0.69 4.23 11.28
N GLY A 185 0.17 3.15 11.85
CA GLY A 185 0.67 1.79 11.64
C GLY A 185 -0.43 0.75 11.43
N MET A 186 -1.57 1.16 10.86
CA MET A 186 -2.73 0.30 10.59
C MET A 186 -3.42 0.57 9.24
N GLU A 187 -2.86 1.35 8.30
CA GLU A 187 -3.53 1.71 7.02
C GLU A 187 -3.91 0.44 6.25
N GLU A 188 -2.92 -0.43 6.08
CA GLU A 188 -2.99 -1.74 5.43
C GLU A 188 -3.96 -2.73 6.12
N SER A 189 -4.43 -2.35 7.32
CA SER A 189 -5.42 -3.04 8.15
C SER A 189 -6.69 -2.22 8.42
N GLY A 190 -6.89 -1.09 7.72
CA GLY A 190 -8.09 -0.27 7.74
C GLY A 190 -8.13 0.90 8.74
N SER A 191 -6.98 1.44 9.16
CA SER A 191 -6.82 2.65 10.00
C SER A 191 -7.59 2.63 11.33
N GLU A 192 -7.69 1.48 11.99
CA GLU A 192 -8.51 1.28 13.20
C GLU A 192 -8.15 2.27 14.32
N GLY A 193 -9.12 3.10 14.72
CA GLY A 193 -8.98 4.13 15.77
C GLY A 193 -8.44 5.49 15.31
N LEU A 194 -7.99 5.64 14.06
CA LEU A 194 -7.39 6.90 13.59
C LEU A 194 -8.43 8.02 13.41
N ASP A 195 -9.63 7.72 12.91
CA ASP A 195 -10.67 8.74 12.70
C ASP A 195 -11.08 9.43 14.03
N GLU A 196 -11.29 8.65 15.10
CA GLU A 196 -11.59 9.18 16.45
C GLU A 196 -10.45 10.06 16.99
N LEU A 197 -9.19 9.74 16.65
CA LEU A 197 -8.04 10.58 17.02
C LEU A 197 -8.05 11.90 16.23
N ILE A 198 -8.44 11.90 14.95
CA ILE A 198 -8.48 13.10 14.11
C ILE A 198 -9.59 14.05 14.58
N GLU A 199 -10.81 13.54 14.84
CA GLU A 199 -11.90 14.33 15.43
C GLU A 199 -11.49 15.01 16.75
N LYS A 200 -10.81 14.24 17.62
CA LYS A 200 -10.33 14.68 18.93
C LYS A 200 -9.21 15.72 18.84
N GLU A 201 -8.27 15.58 17.92
CA GLU A 201 -7.08 16.44 17.81
C GLU A 201 -7.25 17.63 16.84
N ALA A 202 -8.36 17.67 16.09
CA ALA A 202 -8.87 18.85 15.41
C ALA A 202 -9.44 19.91 16.37
N ALA A 203 -9.80 19.51 17.60
CA ALA A 203 -10.36 20.43 18.61
C ALA A 203 -9.39 21.57 18.98
N ALA A 204 -9.94 22.67 19.51
CA ALA A 204 -9.15 23.84 19.87
C ALA A 204 -8.08 23.51 20.95
N GLY A 205 -6.80 23.58 20.56
CA GLY A 205 -5.66 23.19 21.40
C GLY A 205 -5.14 21.77 21.17
N GLY A 206 -5.82 20.95 20.35
CA GLY A 206 -5.33 19.69 19.82
C GLY A 206 -4.22 19.86 18.78
N TRP A 207 -3.60 18.76 18.35
CA TRP A 207 -2.39 18.81 17.52
C TRP A 207 -2.61 19.29 16.07
N PHE A 208 -3.84 19.20 15.53
CA PHE A 208 -4.19 19.66 14.18
C PHE A 208 -4.80 21.07 14.14
N ASN A 209 -4.97 21.71 15.30
CA ASN A 209 -5.43 23.10 15.39
C ASN A 209 -4.50 24.06 14.63
N GLY A 210 -5.05 24.80 13.67
CA GLY A 210 -4.32 25.78 12.87
C GLY A 210 -3.59 25.22 11.63
N VAL A 211 -3.92 24.02 11.18
CA VAL A 211 -3.55 23.49 9.85
C VAL A 211 -4.28 24.27 8.74
N ASP A 212 -3.57 24.60 7.65
CA ASP A 212 -4.12 25.28 6.47
C ASP A 212 -4.42 24.33 5.29
N CYS A 213 -3.72 23.20 5.23
CA CYS A 213 -3.84 22.17 4.19
C CYS A 213 -3.15 20.86 4.63
N VAL A 214 -3.54 19.75 4.01
CA VAL A 214 -2.89 18.44 4.19
C VAL A 214 -2.17 18.05 2.90
N CYS A 215 -1.00 17.41 3.04
CA CYS A 215 -0.28 16.75 1.98
C CYS A 215 0.00 15.29 2.36
N ILE A 216 -0.30 14.39 1.44
CA ILE A 216 -0.06 12.95 1.52
C ILE A 216 0.79 12.58 0.30
N SER A 217 1.71 11.62 0.43
CA SER A 217 2.64 11.23 -0.64
C SER A 217 2.64 9.71 -0.82
N ASP A 218 1.45 9.14 -0.83
CA ASP A 218 1.14 7.74 -0.51
C ASP A 218 0.42 7.08 -1.71
N ASN A 219 0.92 7.38 -2.91
CA ASN A 219 0.34 6.93 -4.17
C ASN A 219 1.29 7.10 -5.37
N TYR A 220 0.77 6.79 -6.57
CA TYR A 220 1.55 6.49 -7.75
C TYR A 220 1.27 7.44 -8.91
N TRP A 221 2.24 7.61 -9.81
CA TRP A 221 1.99 8.18 -11.13
C TRP A 221 1.12 7.25 -11.97
N LEU A 222 0.36 7.81 -12.92
CA LEU A 222 -0.52 7.02 -13.78
C LEU A 222 0.27 6.09 -14.73
N ASN A 223 1.47 6.52 -15.12
CA ASN A 223 2.41 5.79 -15.98
C ASN A 223 3.86 5.91 -15.44
N THR A 224 4.85 5.44 -16.19
CA THR A 224 6.27 5.46 -15.81
C THR A 224 7.03 6.77 -16.12
N ARG A 225 6.41 7.73 -16.83
CA ARG A 225 7.04 8.90 -17.49
C ARG A 225 6.43 10.28 -17.17
N THR A 226 5.31 10.33 -16.48
CA THR A 226 4.51 11.56 -16.26
C THR A 226 4.13 11.70 -14.79
N PRO A 227 4.67 12.71 -14.10
CA PRO A 227 4.24 13.06 -12.76
C PRO A 227 2.73 13.28 -12.68
N ALA A 228 2.15 13.02 -11.51
CA ALA A 228 0.74 13.27 -11.25
C ALA A 228 0.52 14.17 -10.02
N LEU A 229 -0.64 14.80 -9.95
CA LEU A 229 -1.24 15.32 -8.72
C LEU A 229 -2.59 14.65 -8.55
N THR A 230 -2.81 13.98 -7.43
CA THR A 230 -4.02 13.18 -7.24
C THR A 230 -5.04 13.95 -6.42
N TYR A 231 -6.25 14.07 -6.98
CA TYR A 231 -7.34 14.89 -6.45
C TYR A 231 -8.60 14.09 -6.10
N GLY A 232 -8.57 12.77 -6.24
CA GLY A 232 -9.63 11.91 -5.76
C GLY A 232 -9.18 10.47 -5.58
N LEU A 233 -9.91 9.74 -4.74
CA LEU A 233 -9.72 8.32 -4.44
C LEU A 233 -11.08 7.63 -4.49
N ARG A 234 -11.08 6.35 -4.87
CA ARG A 234 -12.27 5.52 -4.70
C ARG A 234 -12.43 5.16 -3.23
N GLY A 235 -13.66 4.99 -2.79
CA GLY A 235 -13.95 4.32 -1.51
C GLY A 235 -13.80 2.81 -1.67
N ILE A 236 -14.14 2.08 -0.62
CA ILE A 236 -14.15 0.60 -0.63
C ILE A 236 -15.26 0.08 0.29
N ALA A 237 -15.90 -1.01 -0.12
CA ALA A 237 -16.69 -1.87 0.76
C ALA A 237 -16.21 -3.32 0.59
N TYR A 238 -15.74 -3.94 1.68
CA TYR A 238 -15.16 -5.29 1.65
C TYR A 238 -16.09 -6.31 2.34
N PHE A 239 -16.37 -7.42 1.63
CA PHE A 239 -17.39 -8.39 1.99
C PHE A 239 -16.85 -9.82 2.11
N ALA A 240 -17.50 -10.62 2.95
CA ALA A 240 -17.33 -12.08 3.00
C ALA A 240 -18.70 -12.79 2.92
N ILE A 241 -18.87 -13.68 1.94
CA ILE A 241 -20.02 -14.58 1.85
C ILE A 241 -19.66 -15.89 2.57
N ASN A 242 -20.12 -16.06 3.80
CA ASN A 242 -19.89 -17.31 4.54
C ASN A 242 -20.99 -18.32 4.20
N VAL A 243 -20.62 -19.51 3.73
CA VAL A 243 -21.54 -20.64 3.55
C VAL A 243 -21.08 -21.80 4.43
N SER A 244 -22.00 -22.42 5.16
CA SER A 244 -21.72 -23.56 6.05
C SER A 244 -22.84 -24.61 6.00
N GLY A 245 -22.50 -25.89 6.17
CA GLY A 245 -23.48 -26.98 6.06
C GLY A 245 -23.12 -28.19 6.92
N PRO A 246 -22.21 -29.07 6.46
CA PRO A 246 -21.67 -30.15 7.27
C PRO A 246 -21.04 -29.65 8.57
N GLY A 247 -21.18 -30.40 9.67
CA GLY A 247 -20.54 -30.07 10.96
C GLY A 247 -19.03 -30.32 11.00
N GLN A 248 -18.48 -30.96 9.96
CA GLN A 248 -17.05 -31.22 9.74
C GLN A 248 -16.83 -31.52 8.25
N ASP A 249 -15.60 -31.36 7.76
CA ASP A 249 -15.24 -31.68 6.38
C ASP A 249 -15.58 -33.15 6.03
N LEU A 250 -16.09 -33.36 4.81
CA LEU A 250 -16.55 -34.67 4.35
C LEU A 250 -15.66 -35.21 3.23
N HIS A 251 -15.47 -36.54 3.18
CA HIS A 251 -14.78 -37.21 2.08
C HIS A 251 -15.66 -37.16 0.81
N SER A 252 -15.22 -36.44 -0.23
CA SER A 252 -16.08 -36.13 -1.38
C SER A 252 -16.59 -37.37 -2.12
N GLY A 253 -15.77 -38.42 -2.23
CA GLY A 253 -16.17 -39.70 -2.83
C GLY A 253 -17.17 -40.54 -2.01
N LEU A 254 -17.48 -40.15 -0.77
CA LEU A 254 -18.49 -40.83 0.07
C LEU A 254 -19.80 -40.03 0.16
N PHE A 255 -19.71 -38.69 0.20
CA PHE A 255 -20.85 -37.79 0.44
C PHE A 255 -21.27 -36.97 -0.79
N GLY A 256 -20.51 -37.00 -1.88
CA GLY A 256 -20.85 -36.31 -3.12
C GLY A 256 -22.21 -36.76 -3.65
N ARG A 257 -23.04 -35.78 -4.04
CA ARG A 257 -24.48 -35.95 -4.37
C ARG A 257 -25.40 -36.38 -3.23
N MET A 258 -24.92 -36.55 -1.99
CA MET A 258 -25.77 -36.85 -0.82
C MET A 258 -26.10 -35.61 0.02
N VAL A 259 -25.33 -34.53 -0.11
CA VAL A 259 -25.47 -33.28 0.66
C VAL A 259 -25.51 -32.07 -0.27
N HIS A 260 -26.00 -30.93 0.22
CA HIS A 260 -25.73 -29.64 -0.41
C HIS A 260 -24.33 -29.17 0.01
N GLU A 261 -23.45 -28.93 -0.96
CA GLU A 261 -22.04 -28.67 -0.72
C GLU A 261 -21.78 -27.15 -0.61
N PRO A 262 -21.22 -26.63 0.50
CA PRO A 262 -21.02 -25.19 0.69
C PRO A 262 -20.27 -24.49 -0.45
N MET A 263 -19.30 -25.16 -1.07
CA MET A 263 -18.60 -24.69 -2.27
C MET A 263 -19.52 -24.53 -3.49
N THR A 264 -20.50 -25.41 -3.68
CA THR A 264 -21.43 -25.33 -4.82
C THR A 264 -22.36 -24.12 -4.72
N ASP A 265 -22.78 -23.76 -3.50
CA ASP A 265 -23.60 -22.58 -3.28
C ASP A 265 -22.75 -21.30 -3.37
N LEU A 266 -21.55 -21.29 -2.76
CA LEU A 266 -20.65 -20.13 -2.77
C LEU A 266 -20.21 -19.75 -4.19
N ILE A 267 -19.78 -20.72 -5.00
CA ILE A 267 -19.34 -20.43 -6.38
C ILE A 267 -20.46 -19.81 -7.22
N LYS A 268 -21.71 -20.26 -7.05
CA LYS A 268 -22.88 -19.65 -7.71
C LYS A 268 -23.12 -18.20 -7.27
N LEU A 269 -23.01 -17.92 -5.97
CA LEU A 269 -23.18 -16.58 -5.42
C LEU A 269 -22.08 -15.62 -5.88
N MET A 270 -20.83 -16.08 -5.99
CA MET A 270 -19.72 -15.27 -6.50
C MET A 270 -19.82 -15.05 -8.02
N SER A 271 -20.30 -16.03 -8.78
CA SER A 271 -20.39 -15.95 -10.26
C SER A 271 -21.47 -15.01 -10.81
N ILE A 272 -22.21 -14.31 -9.95
CA ILE A 272 -23.31 -13.39 -10.33
C ILE A 272 -23.11 -11.97 -9.77
N LEU A 273 -21.92 -11.65 -9.25
CA LEU A 273 -21.62 -10.32 -8.71
C LEU A 273 -21.09 -9.35 -9.78
N VAL A 274 -20.30 -9.88 -10.72
CA VAL A 274 -19.62 -9.14 -11.80
C VAL A 274 -19.51 -10.05 -13.02
N ASP A 275 -19.54 -9.48 -14.23
CA ASP A 275 -19.30 -10.23 -15.48
C ASP A 275 -17.84 -10.15 -15.97
N HIS A 276 -17.56 -10.70 -17.16
CA HIS A 276 -16.21 -10.74 -17.72
C HIS A 276 -15.72 -9.40 -18.31
N ASP A 277 -16.63 -8.45 -18.54
CA ASP A 277 -16.31 -7.09 -19.00
C ASP A 277 -16.14 -6.12 -17.81
N GLY A 278 -16.27 -6.64 -16.58
CA GLY A 278 -16.13 -5.90 -15.33
C GLY A 278 -17.40 -5.19 -14.85
N GLN A 279 -18.57 -5.40 -15.49
CA GLN A 279 -19.82 -4.74 -15.10
C GLN A 279 -20.37 -5.34 -13.80
N ILE A 280 -20.75 -4.50 -12.83
CA ILE A 280 -21.33 -4.97 -11.57
C ILE A 280 -22.79 -5.35 -11.79
N LEU A 281 -23.10 -6.64 -11.62
CA LEU A 281 -24.43 -7.22 -11.86
C LEU A 281 -25.42 -6.98 -10.70
N ILE A 282 -24.94 -6.46 -9.57
CA ILE A 282 -25.71 -6.17 -8.36
C ILE A 282 -26.64 -4.97 -8.64
N PRO A 283 -27.99 -5.14 -8.57
CA PRO A 283 -28.92 -4.08 -8.93
C PRO A 283 -28.74 -2.79 -8.12
N GLY A 284 -28.70 -1.66 -8.83
CA GLY A 284 -28.60 -0.33 -8.24
C GLY A 284 -27.20 0.28 -8.25
N ILE A 285 -26.12 -0.53 -8.23
CA ILE A 285 -24.74 -0.05 -8.02
C ILE A 285 -24.27 0.90 -9.12
N GLU A 286 -24.24 0.45 -10.38
CA GLU A 286 -23.81 1.27 -11.53
C GLU A 286 -24.71 2.50 -11.73
N SER A 287 -26.02 2.32 -11.58
CA SER A 287 -27.04 3.35 -11.82
C SER A 287 -27.02 4.55 -10.86
N MET A 288 -26.21 4.53 -9.80
CA MET A 288 -26.01 5.70 -8.94
C MET A 288 -25.07 6.74 -9.54
N VAL A 289 -24.21 6.34 -10.48
CA VAL A 289 -23.10 7.17 -10.93
C VAL A 289 -23.47 7.86 -12.24
N ALA A 290 -23.43 9.19 -12.25
CA ALA A 290 -23.75 9.97 -13.43
C ALA A 290 -22.73 9.74 -14.56
N PRO A 291 -23.15 9.86 -15.84
CA PRO A 291 -22.22 10.02 -16.95
C PRO A 291 -21.29 11.23 -16.71
N PRO A 292 -20.03 11.17 -17.15
CA PRO A 292 -19.11 12.31 -17.07
C PRO A 292 -19.61 13.48 -17.92
N ASP A 293 -19.30 14.71 -17.51
CA ASP A 293 -19.54 15.90 -18.33
C ASP A 293 -18.37 16.17 -19.31
N GLU A 294 -18.57 17.14 -20.21
CA GLU A 294 -17.58 17.49 -21.24
C GLU A 294 -16.21 17.89 -20.65
N SER A 295 -16.16 18.46 -19.45
CA SER A 295 -14.90 18.85 -18.79
C SER A 295 -14.20 17.66 -18.13
N GLU A 296 -14.94 16.71 -17.54
CA GLU A 296 -14.36 15.48 -17.03
C GLU A 296 -13.83 14.59 -18.18
N ILE A 297 -14.56 14.54 -19.30
CA ILE A 297 -14.10 13.87 -20.54
C ILE A 297 -12.83 14.54 -21.08
N GLU A 298 -12.76 15.87 -21.11
CA GLU A 298 -11.60 16.59 -21.62
C GLU A 298 -10.33 16.32 -20.78
N LEU A 299 -10.45 16.18 -19.46
CA LEU A 299 -9.36 15.74 -18.59
C LEU A 299 -8.83 14.36 -19.01
N TYR A 300 -9.68 13.33 -19.05
CA TYR A 300 -9.26 11.96 -19.42
C TYR A 300 -8.72 11.88 -20.86
N THR A 301 -9.25 12.69 -21.78
CA THR A 301 -8.79 12.77 -23.17
C THR A 301 -7.36 13.33 -23.25
N LYS A 302 -7.00 14.31 -22.41
CA LYS A 302 -5.68 14.98 -22.42
C LYS A 302 -4.57 14.22 -21.69
N MET A 303 -4.89 13.33 -20.75
CA MET A 303 -3.89 12.58 -19.97
C MET A 303 -2.92 11.79 -20.87
N ASP A 304 -1.64 11.80 -20.51
CA ASP A 304 -0.59 11.00 -21.13
C ASP A 304 -0.72 9.54 -20.69
N TYR A 305 -1.52 8.78 -21.44
CA TYR A 305 -1.75 7.36 -21.17
C TYR A 305 -2.16 6.63 -22.43
N SER A 306 -2.08 5.31 -22.41
CA SER A 306 -2.38 4.42 -23.52
C SER A 306 -2.75 3.02 -23.02
N ILE A 307 -3.23 2.16 -23.91
CA ILE A 307 -3.44 0.75 -23.58
C ILE A 307 -2.10 0.00 -23.46
N ALA A 308 -1.03 0.51 -24.08
CA ALA A 308 0.32 -0.04 -23.91
C ALA A 308 0.84 0.19 -22.48
N ASP A 309 0.53 1.32 -21.85
CA ASP A 309 0.89 1.58 -20.44
C ASP A 309 0.26 0.55 -19.48
N VAL A 310 -0.97 0.10 -19.77
CA VAL A 310 -1.61 -1.00 -19.02
C VAL A 310 -0.82 -2.30 -19.22
N ALA A 311 -0.48 -2.63 -20.47
CA ALA A 311 0.22 -3.87 -20.80
C ALA A 311 1.66 -3.92 -20.26
N GLU A 312 2.35 -2.78 -20.19
CA GLU A 312 3.65 -2.62 -19.53
C GLU A 312 3.52 -2.87 -18.02
N ALA A 313 2.58 -2.19 -17.36
CA ALA A 313 2.43 -2.27 -15.90
C ALA A 313 1.93 -3.65 -15.39
N VAL A 314 1.12 -4.38 -16.17
CA VAL A 314 0.62 -5.73 -15.78
C VAL A 314 1.36 -6.89 -16.45
N GLY A 315 2.32 -6.60 -17.34
CA GLY A 315 3.09 -7.61 -18.10
C GLY A 315 2.29 -8.39 -19.15
N ALA A 316 1.07 -7.97 -19.50
CA ALA A 316 0.21 -8.66 -20.47
C ALA A 316 -0.82 -7.74 -21.14
N SER A 317 -1.12 -7.98 -22.43
CA SER A 317 -2.15 -7.26 -23.19
C SER A 317 -3.57 -7.73 -22.83
N ILE A 318 -4.03 -7.40 -21.62
CA ILE A 318 -5.30 -7.87 -21.03
C ILE A 318 -6.20 -6.74 -20.50
N ALA A 319 -6.12 -5.55 -21.10
CA ALA A 319 -7.02 -4.44 -20.76
C ALA A 319 -8.48 -4.76 -21.12
N LEU A 320 -9.44 -4.30 -20.30
CA LEU A 320 -10.89 -4.50 -20.53
C LEU A 320 -11.46 -3.71 -21.73
N SER A 321 -10.66 -2.85 -22.36
CA SER A 321 -11.06 -2.09 -23.55
C SER A 321 -9.82 -1.54 -24.27
N ASP A 322 -9.88 -1.47 -25.60
CA ASP A 322 -8.89 -0.77 -26.44
C ASP A 322 -9.02 0.77 -26.37
N HIS A 323 -10.06 1.30 -25.72
CA HIS A 323 -10.29 2.73 -25.59
C HIS A 323 -9.72 3.29 -24.28
N LYS A 324 -8.73 4.19 -24.41
CA LYS A 324 -8.03 4.85 -23.29
C LYS A 324 -9.02 5.43 -22.27
N GLU A 325 -10.00 6.18 -22.75
CA GLU A 325 -10.97 6.91 -21.94
C GLU A 325 -11.84 5.94 -21.13
N THR A 326 -12.24 4.81 -21.71
CA THR A 326 -12.98 3.74 -21.02
C THR A 326 -12.16 3.13 -19.88
N VAL A 327 -10.89 2.81 -20.12
CA VAL A 327 -10.01 2.22 -19.10
C VAL A 327 -9.69 3.21 -17.97
N ILE A 328 -9.37 4.47 -18.31
CA ILE A 328 -9.12 5.51 -17.31
C ILE A 328 -10.37 5.77 -16.47
N MET A 329 -11.55 5.95 -17.09
CA MET A 329 -12.80 6.10 -16.33
C MET A 329 -13.11 4.88 -15.47
N GLY A 330 -12.77 3.66 -15.94
CA GLY A 330 -12.81 2.41 -15.18
C GLY A 330 -11.99 2.46 -13.88
N ARG A 331 -10.75 2.98 -13.92
CA ARG A 331 -9.91 3.19 -12.72
C ARG A 331 -10.41 4.36 -11.87
N MET A 332 -10.80 5.47 -12.48
CA MET A 332 -10.90 6.78 -11.83
C MET A 332 -12.30 7.15 -11.33
N ARG A 333 -13.37 6.84 -12.09
CA ARG A 333 -14.74 7.35 -11.82
C ARG A 333 -15.89 6.37 -11.91
N ASN A 334 -15.65 5.14 -12.38
CA ASN A 334 -16.57 4.01 -12.26
C ASN A 334 -16.30 3.21 -10.97
N PRO A 335 -17.32 2.51 -10.42
CA PRO A 335 -17.07 1.49 -9.42
C PRO A 335 -16.34 0.29 -10.08
N SER A 336 -15.87 -0.65 -9.27
CA SER A 336 -15.39 -1.95 -9.76
C SER A 336 -15.51 -3.01 -8.67
N LEU A 337 -15.71 -4.27 -9.05
CA LEU A 337 -15.81 -5.40 -8.12
C LEU A 337 -14.71 -6.42 -8.42
N SER A 338 -13.99 -6.85 -7.38
CA SER A 338 -12.93 -7.85 -7.49
C SER A 338 -13.19 -9.03 -6.56
N LEU A 339 -13.07 -10.25 -7.08
CA LEU A 339 -13.16 -11.50 -6.31
C LEU A 339 -11.75 -11.89 -5.84
N HIS A 340 -11.54 -11.98 -4.53
CA HIS A 340 -10.19 -12.10 -3.94
C HIS A 340 -9.80 -13.54 -3.62
N GLY A 341 -10.76 -14.42 -3.32
CA GLY A 341 -10.49 -15.82 -3.03
C GLY A 341 -11.52 -16.47 -2.11
N ILE A 342 -11.23 -17.71 -1.67
CA ILE A 342 -12.13 -18.52 -0.82
C ILE A 342 -11.36 -19.08 0.37
N GLN A 343 -11.68 -18.59 1.57
CA GLN A 343 -11.15 -19.10 2.83
C GLN A 343 -11.89 -20.38 3.26
N GLY A 344 -11.17 -21.36 3.83
CA GLY A 344 -11.73 -22.62 4.33
C GLY A 344 -11.86 -23.75 3.29
N ALA A 345 -11.51 -23.48 2.03
CA ALA A 345 -11.39 -24.51 0.98
C ALA A 345 -10.00 -25.18 1.00
N PHE A 346 -9.72 -26.03 0.01
CA PHE A 346 -8.37 -26.54 -0.26
C PHE A 346 -7.66 -25.63 -1.27
N SER A 347 -6.67 -24.87 -0.80
CA SER A 347 -5.85 -23.93 -1.59
C SER A 347 -4.43 -24.44 -1.89
N GLU A 348 -3.96 -25.45 -1.16
CA GLU A 348 -2.60 -25.95 -1.25
C GLU A 348 -2.31 -26.69 -2.58
N PRO A 349 -1.03 -26.76 -3.02
CA PRO A 349 -0.64 -27.56 -4.17
C PRO A 349 -1.04 -29.05 -4.04
N GLY A 350 -1.46 -29.66 -5.15
CA GLY A 350 -1.77 -31.09 -5.23
C GLY A 350 -3.26 -31.39 -5.37
N SER A 351 -3.80 -32.28 -4.54
CA SER A 351 -5.21 -32.73 -4.64
C SER A 351 -5.73 -33.27 -3.30
N LYS A 352 -6.91 -32.82 -2.89
CA LYS A 352 -7.60 -33.26 -1.66
C LYS A 352 -9.09 -33.54 -1.97
N THR A 353 -9.52 -34.79 -1.85
CA THR A 353 -10.90 -35.23 -2.15
C THR A 353 -11.87 -34.89 -1.00
N VAL A 354 -12.13 -33.61 -0.80
CA VAL A 354 -12.90 -33.06 0.34
C VAL A 354 -14.07 -32.20 -0.11
N ILE A 355 -15.17 -32.25 0.65
CA ILE A 355 -16.24 -31.23 0.66
C ILE A 355 -16.03 -30.40 1.94
N PRO A 356 -15.66 -29.11 1.83
CA PRO A 356 -15.50 -28.25 2.99
C PRO A 356 -16.80 -28.05 3.79
N SER A 357 -16.66 -27.96 5.11
CA SER A 357 -17.75 -27.76 6.08
C SER A 357 -18.27 -26.31 6.16
N LYS A 358 -17.33 -25.35 6.18
CA LYS A 358 -17.56 -23.92 6.07
C LYS A 358 -16.56 -23.31 5.09
N VAL A 359 -17.02 -22.39 4.25
CA VAL A 359 -16.21 -21.56 3.35
C VAL A 359 -16.61 -20.09 3.45
N ALA A 360 -15.70 -19.18 3.16
CA ALA A 360 -15.96 -17.76 3.08
C ALA A 360 -15.33 -17.16 1.82
N GLY A 361 -16.16 -16.81 0.83
CA GLY A 361 -15.71 -16.13 -0.39
C GLY A 361 -15.54 -14.65 -0.14
N LYS A 362 -14.38 -14.10 -0.49
CA LYS A 362 -14.00 -12.70 -0.24
C LYS A 362 -14.07 -11.90 -1.53
N PHE A 363 -14.66 -10.70 -1.45
CA PHE A 363 -14.71 -9.75 -2.56
C PHE A 363 -14.83 -8.32 -2.04
N SER A 364 -14.53 -7.33 -2.87
CA SER A 364 -14.77 -5.92 -2.52
C SER A 364 -15.29 -5.12 -3.70
N ILE A 365 -16.05 -4.06 -3.41
CA ILE A 365 -16.44 -3.05 -4.38
C ILE A 365 -15.63 -1.78 -4.09
N ARG A 366 -14.89 -1.25 -5.07
CA ARG A 366 -14.35 0.12 -5.00
C ARG A 366 -15.47 1.11 -5.34
N LEU A 367 -15.69 2.08 -4.47
CA LEU A 367 -16.83 3.00 -4.49
C LEU A 367 -16.48 4.33 -5.15
N VAL A 368 -17.46 4.98 -5.79
CA VAL A 368 -17.30 6.31 -6.41
C VAL A 368 -18.48 7.21 -6.06
N PRO A 369 -18.33 8.55 -5.96
CA PRO A 369 -19.42 9.43 -5.57
C PRO A 369 -20.64 9.26 -6.49
N PRO A 370 -21.88 9.15 -5.96
CA PRO A 370 -22.29 9.38 -4.57
C PRO A 370 -22.35 8.11 -3.68
N GLN A 371 -21.76 6.98 -4.12
CA GLN A 371 -21.80 5.72 -3.37
C GLN A 371 -21.02 5.81 -2.05
N THR A 372 -21.59 5.25 -0.98
CA THR A 372 -20.92 5.08 0.32
C THR A 372 -21.18 3.67 0.87
N PRO A 373 -20.41 3.17 1.85
CA PRO A 373 -20.65 1.86 2.46
C PRO A 373 -22.07 1.72 3.04
N GLU A 374 -22.61 2.79 3.64
CA GLU A 374 -23.97 2.81 4.20
C GLU A 374 -25.07 2.62 3.13
N ILE A 375 -24.81 3.03 1.89
CA ILE A 375 -25.73 2.89 0.74
C ILE A 375 -25.54 1.53 0.04
N VAL A 376 -24.29 1.08 -0.11
CA VAL A 376 -23.94 -0.09 -0.92
C VAL A 376 -24.09 -1.40 -0.15
N ASN A 377 -23.69 -1.46 1.13
CA ASN A 377 -23.72 -2.69 1.92
C ASN A 377 -25.12 -3.34 2.01
N PRO A 378 -26.23 -2.59 2.17
CA PRO A 378 -27.58 -3.16 2.16
C PRO A 378 -27.98 -3.76 0.82
N LEU A 379 -27.61 -3.14 -0.31
CA LEU A 379 -27.95 -3.62 -1.65
C LEU A 379 -27.23 -4.93 -1.99
N VAL A 380 -25.93 -4.97 -1.69
CA VAL A 380 -25.09 -6.17 -1.87
C VAL A 380 -25.63 -7.33 -1.02
N THR A 381 -25.95 -7.07 0.25
CA THR A 381 -26.50 -8.07 1.17
C THR A 381 -27.84 -8.60 0.68
N ALA A 382 -28.80 -7.72 0.38
CA ALA A 382 -30.14 -8.11 -0.06
C ALA A 382 -30.14 -8.86 -1.40
N TYR A 383 -29.22 -8.54 -2.31
CA TYR A 383 -29.03 -9.30 -3.55
C TYR A 383 -28.55 -10.73 -3.26
N ILE A 384 -27.46 -10.89 -2.48
CA ILE A 384 -26.87 -12.20 -2.17
C ILE A 384 -27.85 -13.08 -1.37
N GLU A 385 -28.59 -12.51 -0.43
CA GLU A 385 -29.66 -13.21 0.32
C GLU A 385 -30.80 -13.68 -0.60
N SER A 386 -31.26 -12.81 -1.50
CA SER A 386 -32.31 -13.12 -2.49
C SER A 386 -31.88 -14.25 -3.42
N GLU A 387 -30.66 -14.21 -3.95
CA GLU A 387 -30.14 -15.24 -4.86
C GLU A 387 -29.90 -16.57 -4.12
N PHE A 388 -29.38 -16.56 -2.89
CA PHE A 388 -29.23 -17.77 -2.07
C PHE A 388 -30.59 -18.42 -1.76
N ALA A 389 -31.62 -17.63 -1.44
CA ALA A 389 -32.96 -18.14 -1.16
C ALA A 389 -33.54 -18.91 -2.37
N LYS A 390 -33.32 -18.42 -3.59
CA LYS A 390 -33.76 -19.10 -4.84
C LYS A 390 -33.11 -20.48 -5.02
N MET A 391 -31.89 -20.69 -4.51
CA MET A 391 -31.19 -21.98 -4.62
C MET A 391 -31.84 -23.11 -3.81
N ASN A 392 -32.75 -22.79 -2.87
CA ASN A 392 -33.45 -23.77 -2.02
C ASN A 392 -32.51 -24.70 -1.20
N SER A 393 -31.26 -24.26 -0.98
CA SER A 393 -30.23 -25.00 -0.25
C SER A 393 -30.67 -25.36 1.18
N LYS A 394 -29.87 -26.20 1.84
CA LYS A 394 -29.98 -26.56 3.26
C LYS A 394 -28.76 -26.13 4.07
N ASN A 395 -27.80 -25.50 3.40
CA ASN A 395 -26.70 -24.79 4.02
C ASN A 395 -27.22 -23.49 4.66
N LYS A 396 -26.42 -22.92 5.58
CA LYS A 396 -26.62 -21.59 6.13
C LYS A 396 -25.66 -20.63 5.43
N MET A 397 -26.15 -19.46 5.06
CA MET A 397 -25.35 -18.38 4.47
C MET A 397 -25.44 -17.14 5.37
N ASN A 398 -24.36 -16.38 5.48
CA ASN A 398 -24.40 -14.98 5.92
C ASN A 398 -23.55 -14.12 4.97
N VAL A 399 -23.81 -12.82 4.97
CA VAL A 399 -22.90 -11.81 4.42
C VAL A 399 -22.32 -11.03 5.59
N GLU A 400 -21.00 -11.00 5.69
CA GLU A 400 -20.26 -10.19 6.66
C GLU A 400 -19.66 -8.99 5.92
N CYS A 401 -20.04 -7.78 6.33
CA CYS A 401 -19.41 -6.53 5.88
C CYS A 401 -18.26 -6.20 6.83
N SER A 402 -17.11 -5.80 6.29
CA SER A 402 -15.89 -5.54 7.07
C SER A 402 -15.43 -4.08 6.92
N HIS A 403 -14.24 -3.82 6.40
CA HIS A 403 -13.76 -2.45 6.20
C HIS A 403 -14.61 -1.70 5.14
N GLY A 404 -14.84 -0.41 5.38
CA GLY A 404 -15.72 0.45 4.60
C GLY A 404 -15.24 1.90 4.55
N GLY A 405 -14.54 2.27 3.48
CA GLY A 405 -14.07 3.64 3.23
C GLY A 405 -14.97 4.39 2.25
N LYS A 406 -15.18 5.69 2.47
CA LYS A 406 -15.93 6.57 1.55
C LYS A 406 -15.00 7.09 0.43
N PRO A 407 -15.52 7.39 -0.78
CA PRO A 407 -14.74 8.05 -1.81
C PRO A 407 -14.43 9.51 -1.43
N TRP A 408 -13.28 10.00 -1.90
CA TRP A 408 -12.81 11.37 -1.67
C TRP A 408 -12.56 12.07 -3.01
N VAL A 409 -12.89 13.37 -3.10
CA VAL A 409 -12.56 14.25 -4.23
C VAL A 409 -12.30 15.67 -3.71
N ALA A 410 -11.26 16.34 -4.20
CA ALA A 410 -10.86 17.69 -3.83
C ALA A 410 -10.88 18.66 -5.02
N ASP A 411 -10.98 19.96 -4.72
CA ASP A 411 -10.86 21.03 -5.72
C ASP A 411 -9.41 21.21 -6.21
N ILE A 412 -9.20 20.89 -7.49
CA ILE A 412 -7.92 21.05 -8.20
C ILE A 412 -7.48 22.50 -8.40
N ASN A 413 -8.41 23.46 -8.29
CA ASN A 413 -8.14 24.89 -8.40
C ASN A 413 -7.60 25.49 -7.09
N HIS A 414 -7.61 24.71 -6.00
CA HIS A 414 -7.11 25.17 -4.71
C HIS A 414 -5.60 25.43 -4.74
N TRP A 415 -5.16 26.46 -4.01
CA TRP A 415 -3.76 26.94 -4.03
C TRP A 415 -2.72 25.89 -3.61
N ASN A 416 -3.13 24.85 -2.88
CA ASN A 416 -2.32 23.69 -2.53
C ASN A 416 -1.88 22.89 -3.77
N PHE A 417 -2.81 22.65 -4.71
CA PHE A 417 -2.53 21.96 -5.97
C PHE A 417 -1.65 22.81 -6.89
N GLU A 418 -1.86 24.13 -6.97
CA GLU A 418 -0.97 25.01 -7.76
C GLU A 418 0.45 25.05 -7.16
N ALA A 419 0.61 25.06 -5.84
CA ALA A 419 1.93 24.95 -5.21
C ALA A 419 2.64 23.65 -5.59
N ALA A 420 1.93 22.52 -5.57
CA ALA A 420 2.46 21.22 -5.95
C ALA A 420 2.76 21.14 -7.45
N ARG A 421 1.88 21.66 -8.32
CA ARG A 421 2.10 21.73 -9.77
C ARG A 421 3.37 22.52 -10.10
N ARG A 422 3.58 23.67 -9.43
CA ARG A 422 4.80 24.49 -9.54
C ARG A 422 6.03 23.73 -9.05
N ALA A 423 5.94 22.98 -7.95
CA ALA A 423 7.04 22.19 -7.41
C ALA A 423 7.45 21.02 -8.30
N VAL A 424 6.47 20.29 -8.86
CA VAL A 424 6.70 19.23 -9.85
C VAL A 424 7.37 19.80 -11.10
N VAL A 425 6.83 20.89 -11.68
CA VAL A 425 7.41 21.55 -12.86
C VAL A 425 8.83 22.04 -12.58
N ALA A 426 9.12 22.57 -11.39
CA ALA A 426 10.44 23.08 -11.02
C ALA A 426 11.52 21.99 -10.82
N VAL A 427 11.14 20.71 -10.67
CA VAL A 427 12.07 19.58 -10.52
C VAL A 427 12.12 18.72 -11.77
N TRP A 428 10.96 18.33 -12.30
CA TRP A 428 10.83 17.41 -13.45
C TRP A 428 10.78 18.11 -14.81
N ASN A 429 10.69 19.45 -14.86
CA ASN A 429 10.50 20.24 -16.08
C ASN A 429 9.30 19.79 -16.95
N LYS A 430 8.28 19.20 -16.30
CA LYS A 430 7.08 18.64 -16.93
C LYS A 430 5.86 18.99 -16.09
N SER A 431 4.75 19.35 -16.74
CA SER A 431 3.46 19.54 -16.06
C SER A 431 2.94 18.17 -15.59
N PRO A 432 2.44 18.04 -14.35
CA PRO A 432 1.77 16.83 -13.92
C PRO A 432 0.37 16.70 -14.51
N ASP A 433 -0.08 15.46 -14.72
CA ASP A 433 -1.48 15.16 -14.96
C ASP A 433 -2.28 15.21 -13.65
N TYR A 434 -3.51 15.72 -13.71
CA TYR A 434 -4.43 15.74 -12.57
C TYR A 434 -5.24 14.43 -12.56
N THR A 435 -4.96 13.55 -11.60
CA THR A 435 -5.46 12.17 -11.59
C THR A 435 -6.44 11.90 -10.45
N ARG A 436 -7.30 10.89 -10.63
CA ARG A 436 -7.97 10.20 -9.53
C ARG A 436 -7.35 8.82 -9.40
N GLU A 437 -7.25 8.31 -8.18
CA GLU A 437 -6.61 7.03 -7.91
C GLU A 437 -7.59 5.85 -7.87
N GLY A 438 -7.07 4.68 -8.23
CA GLY A 438 -7.82 3.43 -8.24
C GLY A 438 -7.97 2.78 -6.86
N GLY A 439 -7.06 3.13 -5.93
CA GLY A 439 -7.06 2.70 -4.53
C GLY A 439 -8.01 3.51 -3.64
N SER A 440 -7.77 3.40 -2.33
CA SER A 440 -8.50 4.09 -1.26
C SER A 440 -7.51 4.35 -0.13
N ILE A 441 -7.47 5.58 0.39
CA ILE A 441 -6.74 5.94 1.62
C ILE A 441 -7.79 6.61 2.52
N PRO A 442 -8.46 5.88 3.43
CA PRO A 442 -9.72 6.32 4.05
C PRO A 442 -9.64 7.68 4.74
N VAL A 443 -8.50 7.95 5.40
CA VAL A 443 -8.24 9.16 6.18
C VAL A 443 -8.32 10.46 5.35
N THR A 444 -8.23 10.38 4.02
CA THR A 444 -8.30 11.55 3.13
C THR A 444 -9.61 12.31 3.24
N LEU A 445 -10.73 11.60 3.42
CA LEU A 445 -12.02 12.24 3.66
C LEU A 445 -12.10 12.79 5.09
N THR A 446 -11.67 12.02 6.09
CA THR A 446 -11.66 12.43 7.50
C THR A 446 -10.89 13.73 7.72
N PHE A 447 -9.69 13.86 7.14
CA PHE A 447 -8.95 15.12 7.20
C PHE A 447 -9.66 16.27 6.47
N ALA A 448 -10.27 16.03 5.31
CA ALA A 448 -10.97 17.06 4.55
C ALA A 448 -12.22 17.58 5.27
N GLU A 449 -13.06 16.68 5.79
CA GLU A 449 -14.31 17.01 6.47
C GLU A 449 -14.06 17.58 7.88
N THR A 450 -13.23 16.92 8.70
CA THR A 450 -13.03 17.29 10.11
C THR A 450 -12.17 18.55 10.28
N LEU A 451 -11.14 18.76 9.45
CA LEU A 451 -10.33 19.98 9.52
C LEU A 451 -10.90 21.13 8.66
N GLY A 452 -11.78 20.83 7.70
CA GLY A 452 -12.32 21.82 6.76
C GLY A 452 -11.27 22.42 5.84
N VAL A 453 -10.21 21.66 5.51
CA VAL A 453 -9.09 22.10 4.67
C VAL A 453 -8.97 21.26 3.40
N ASN A 454 -8.26 21.78 2.41
CA ASN A 454 -7.93 21.02 1.22
C ASN A 454 -6.82 19.99 1.51
N VAL A 455 -7.07 18.75 1.08
CA VAL A 455 -6.12 17.64 1.05
C VAL A 455 -5.54 17.52 -0.36
N LEU A 456 -4.27 17.13 -0.47
CA LEU A 456 -3.55 16.86 -1.72
C LEU A 456 -2.84 15.52 -1.60
N LEU A 457 -2.92 14.69 -2.63
CA LEU A 457 -2.01 13.57 -2.85
C LEU A 457 -0.93 13.96 -3.87
N LEU A 458 0.33 13.82 -3.46
CA LEU A 458 1.55 14.21 -4.19
C LEU A 458 2.42 12.96 -4.42
N PRO A 459 2.10 12.14 -5.45
CA PRO A 459 2.71 10.82 -5.63
C PRO A 459 4.21 10.85 -5.88
N MET A 460 4.93 9.98 -5.17
CA MET A 460 6.35 9.72 -5.37
C MET A 460 6.59 8.53 -6.30
N GLY A 461 5.83 7.44 -6.14
CA GLY A 461 6.00 6.20 -6.91
C GLY A 461 5.46 6.26 -8.34
N ARG A 462 5.66 5.18 -9.09
CA ARG A 462 5.21 4.96 -10.47
C ARG A 462 4.16 3.85 -10.58
N SER A 463 3.50 3.79 -11.74
CA SER A 463 2.53 2.75 -12.08
C SER A 463 3.07 1.32 -12.05
N ASP A 464 4.39 1.13 -12.19
CA ASP A 464 5.07 -0.16 -12.22
C ASP A 464 5.83 -0.47 -10.89
N ASP A 465 5.58 0.26 -9.80
CA ASP A 465 6.31 0.11 -8.54
C ASP A 465 5.88 -1.13 -7.70
N GLY A 466 4.79 -1.80 -8.05
CA GLY A 466 4.47 -3.14 -7.50
C GLY A 466 3.94 -3.16 -6.06
N ALA A 467 3.34 -2.06 -5.60
CA ALA A 467 2.58 -1.95 -4.36
C ALA A 467 1.63 -3.14 -4.14
N HIS A 468 1.52 -3.62 -2.88
CA HIS A 468 0.84 -4.86 -2.48
C HIS A 468 1.28 -6.18 -3.21
N SER A 469 2.22 -6.13 -4.17
CA SER A 469 2.63 -7.26 -5.02
C SER A 469 3.99 -7.85 -4.62
N THR A 470 4.50 -8.77 -5.43
CA THR A 470 5.89 -9.27 -5.40
C THR A 470 6.83 -8.31 -6.11
N ASN A 471 8.08 -8.21 -5.63
CA ASN A 471 9.13 -7.38 -6.25
C ASN A 471 8.77 -5.88 -6.27
N GLU A 472 8.08 -5.42 -5.23
CA GLU A 472 7.85 -3.99 -4.99
C GLU A 472 9.18 -3.23 -4.99
N LYS A 473 9.17 -2.03 -5.58
CA LYS A 473 10.33 -1.17 -5.73
C LYS A 473 9.95 0.30 -5.55
N LEU A 474 10.96 1.14 -5.30
CA LEU A 474 10.91 2.56 -5.64
C LEU A 474 12.08 2.91 -6.57
N ASP A 475 11.81 3.56 -7.69
CA ASP A 475 12.87 4.05 -8.59
C ASP A 475 13.75 5.10 -7.86
N LEU A 476 15.08 4.97 -7.94
CA LEU A 476 16.02 5.85 -7.25
C LEU A 476 15.86 7.32 -7.68
N SER A 477 15.53 7.56 -8.96
CA SER A 477 15.18 8.90 -9.44
C SER A 477 13.92 9.43 -8.77
N ASN A 478 12.88 8.59 -8.62
CA ASN A 478 11.62 8.98 -7.98
C ASN A 478 11.81 9.28 -6.49
N PHE A 479 12.64 8.51 -5.77
CA PHE A 479 12.96 8.80 -4.37
C PHE A 479 13.76 10.11 -4.18
N ILE A 480 14.78 10.35 -4.99
CA ILE A 480 15.68 11.51 -4.86
C ILE A 480 15.07 12.79 -5.44
N GLU A 481 14.46 12.74 -6.64
CA GLU A 481 13.73 13.88 -7.20
C GLU A 481 12.42 14.13 -6.45
N GLY A 482 11.73 13.07 -5.99
CA GLY A 482 10.57 13.18 -5.10
C GLY A 482 10.92 13.93 -3.81
N THR A 483 12.03 13.59 -3.14
CA THR A 483 12.55 14.36 -2.01
C THR A 483 12.71 15.86 -2.33
N LYS A 484 13.15 16.22 -3.55
CA LYS A 484 13.20 17.63 -3.99
C LYS A 484 11.82 18.22 -4.25
N VAL A 485 10.88 17.47 -4.84
CA VAL A 485 9.50 17.92 -5.05
C VAL A 485 8.83 18.23 -3.71
N LEU A 486 8.92 17.33 -2.72
CA LEU A 486 8.37 17.52 -1.37
C LEU A 486 8.92 18.78 -0.70
N GLY A 487 10.24 19.01 -0.75
CA GLY A 487 10.84 20.23 -0.22
C GLY A 487 10.48 21.50 -1.02
N THR A 488 10.41 21.41 -2.35
CA THR A 488 10.05 22.54 -3.22
C THR A 488 8.58 22.94 -3.07
N TYR A 489 7.71 21.98 -2.84
CA TYR A 489 6.31 22.18 -2.49
C TYR A 489 6.18 23.09 -1.26
N LEU A 490 6.95 22.87 -0.19
CA LEU A 490 6.93 23.76 0.99
C LEU A 490 7.34 25.22 0.65
N TYR A 491 8.32 25.42 -0.25
CA TYR A 491 8.73 26.76 -0.73
C TYR A 491 7.70 27.42 -1.68
N GLU A 492 6.85 26.64 -2.34
CA GLU A 492 5.74 27.17 -3.14
C GLU A 492 4.48 27.43 -2.31
N ILE A 493 4.17 26.61 -1.29
CA ILE A 493 3.10 26.84 -0.31
C ILE A 493 3.27 28.18 0.42
N ALA A 494 4.51 28.54 0.78
CA ALA A 494 4.84 29.83 1.40
C ALA A 494 4.90 31.03 0.42
N SER A 495 4.71 30.78 -0.89
CA SER A 495 4.90 31.79 -1.93
C SER A 495 3.70 32.72 -2.07
N LYS A 496 3.91 34.04 -2.02
CA LYS A 496 2.86 35.03 -2.28
C LYS A 496 2.23 34.92 -3.68
N LEU A 497 2.93 34.30 -4.63
CA LEU A 497 2.42 34.03 -5.99
C LEU A 497 1.33 32.95 -6.04
N VAL A 498 1.18 32.16 -4.97
CA VAL A 498 0.16 31.13 -4.78
C VAL A 498 -1.08 31.69 -4.04
N VAL A 499 -1.10 33.00 -3.76
CA VAL A 499 -2.14 33.71 -2.98
C VAL A 499 -2.97 34.78 -3.77
N PRO A 500 -2.75 35.15 -5.05
CA PRO A 500 -3.46 36.26 -5.67
C PRO A 500 -4.86 35.89 -6.22
N LEU A 501 -5.73 35.32 -5.37
CA LEU A 501 -7.19 35.22 -5.50
C LEU A 501 -7.77 34.76 -4.13
N LEU A 502 -9.09 34.88 -3.93
CA LEU A 502 -9.81 34.48 -2.70
C LEU A 502 -9.55 35.26 -1.39
N GLN A 503 -8.92 36.46 -1.41
CA GLN A 503 -9.00 37.39 -0.26
C GLN A 503 -10.35 38.13 -0.16
N THR A 504 -11.46 37.40 -0.26
CA THR A 504 -12.82 37.89 -0.01
C THR A 504 -13.66 36.82 0.69
N GLN A 505 -14.23 37.17 1.85
CA GLN A 505 -15.22 36.39 2.62
C GLN A 505 -14.74 35.07 3.28
N ARG A 506 -13.98 35.18 4.38
CA ARG A 506 -14.28 34.36 5.57
C ARG A 506 -15.36 35.07 6.39
N SER A 507 -16.60 34.59 6.30
CA SER A 507 -17.70 35.03 7.17
C SER A 507 -17.75 34.17 8.45
N PRO A 508 -17.89 34.74 9.65
CA PRO A 508 -17.89 33.95 10.88
C PRO A 508 -19.19 33.16 11.04
N VAL A 509 -19.08 31.84 11.15
CA VAL A 509 -20.21 30.97 11.51
C VAL A 509 -20.65 31.30 12.95
N LYS A 510 -21.91 31.69 13.12
CA LYS A 510 -22.51 31.91 14.45
C LYS A 510 -23.05 30.58 14.99
N THR A 511 -22.34 29.97 15.92
CA THR A 511 -22.85 28.88 16.75
C THR A 511 -23.91 29.41 17.72
N GLY A 512 -25.19 29.31 17.34
CA GLY A 512 -26.32 29.72 18.17
C GLY A 512 -26.88 28.54 18.96
N THR A 513 -26.58 28.47 20.26
CA THR A 513 -27.16 27.48 21.19
C THR A 513 -27.72 28.19 22.42
N GLU A 514 -29.04 28.21 22.56
CA GLU A 514 -29.74 28.48 23.82
C GLU A 514 -30.82 27.41 24.06
N PRO A 515 -31.12 27.04 25.32
CA PRO A 515 -31.87 25.84 25.64
C PRO A 515 -33.40 26.04 25.64
N ALA A 516 -34.14 25.00 25.27
CA ALA A 516 -35.58 24.95 25.45
C ALA A 516 -35.95 24.63 26.92
N GLY A 517 -36.58 25.59 27.61
CA GLY A 517 -37.20 25.40 28.92
C GLY A 517 -38.72 25.19 28.83
N GLU A 518 -39.28 24.46 29.79
CA GLU A 518 -40.71 24.09 29.82
C GLU A 518 -41.64 25.28 30.13
N SER A 519 -42.84 25.29 29.55
CA SER A 519 -44.07 25.66 30.26
C SER A 519 -45.33 25.25 29.49
N SER A 520 -46.45 25.12 30.21
CA SER A 520 -47.70 24.52 29.75
C SER A 520 -48.74 25.53 29.28
N CYS A 521 -49.54 25.19 28.26
CA CYS A 521 -51.01 25.06 28.40
C CYS A 521 -51.68 24.50 27.13
N ALA A 522 -52.90 24.00 27.27
CA ALA A 522 -53.73 23.38 26.22
C ALA A 522 -55.19 23.86 26.37
N PRO A 523 -56.21 23.31 25.67
CA PRO A 523 -56.25 22.61 24.37
C PRO A 523 -57.32 23.21 23.42
N MET A 524 -57.39 22.76 22.15
CA MET A 524 -58.72 22.63 21.49
C MET A 524 -58.78 21.52 20.43
N ALA A 525 -59.98 20.95 20.27
CA ALA A 525 -60.22 19.57 19.88
C ALA A 525 -60.64 19.35 18.40
N LYS A 526 -60.32 18.15 17.87
CA LYS A 526 -61.04 17.39 16.80
C LYS A 526 -60.97 18.02 15.37
N THR A 527 -61.07 17.26 14.27
CA THR A 527 -61.79 15.99 13.98
C THR A 527 -60.96 14.99 13.13
N ASN A 528 -61.51 13.79 12.89
CA ASN A 528 -60.90 12.67 12.16
C ASN A 528 -61.34 12.62 10.67
N GLU A 529 -60.83 11.59 9.97
CA GLU A 529 -61.37 10.91 8.75
C GLU A 529 -61.07 11.55 7.38
N SER A 530 -60.97 10.78 6.28
CA SER A 530 -60.47 9.40 6.06
C SER A 530 -60.37 9.14 4.53
N ASN A 531 -59.73 8.03 4.12
CA ASN A 531 -59.90 7.35 2.80
C ASN A 531 -59.39 8.07 1.52
N VAL A 532 -59.20 7.41 0.35
CA VAL A 532 -58.57 6.11 0.00
C VAL A 532 -58.55 5.99 -1.54
N TRP A 533 -57.36 5.87 -2.18
CA TRP A 533 -57.06 5.41 -3.57
C TRP A 533 -57.86 6.09 -4.74
N ASP A 534 -57.55 6.02 -6.05
CA ASP A 534 -56.79 5.05 -6.87
C ASP A 534 -56.47 5.61 -8.30
N GLN A 535 -55.55 4.95 -9.03
CA GLN A 535 -55.33 4.91 -10.51
C GLN A 535 -54.59 6.01 -11.32
N ASP A 536 -53.87 5.53 -12.35
CA ASP A 536 -52.99 6.25 -13.30
C ASP A 536 -53.68 6.58 -14.68
N PRO A 537 -53.05 6.58 -15.89
CA PRO A 537 -52.99 7.81 -16.69
C PRO A 537 -53.47 7.66 -18.17
N PRO A 538 -53.35 8.72 -18.99
CA PRO A 538 -53.21 8.53 -20.44
C PRO A 538 -52.16 9.42 -21.16
N SER A 539 -51.14 8.74 -21.71
CA SER A 539 -50.56 8.89 -23.05
C SER A 539 -50.67 10.21 -23.88
N SER A 540 -49.49 10.70 -24.29
CA SER A 540 -49.11 11.12 -25.66
C SER A 540 -49.85 12.26 -26.41
N GLY A 541 -49.09 13.22 -26.95
CA GLY A 541 -49.51 14.11 -28.04
C GLY A 541 -48.34 14.83 -28.73
N ARG A 542 -48.22 14.74 -30.06
CA ARG A 542 -47.30 15.56 -30.87
C ARG A 542 -48.02 16.78 -31.44
N LEU A 543 -47.33 17.92 -31.50
CA LEU A 543 -47.42 19.10 -32.40
C LEU A 543 -46.83 20.31 -31.64
N GLY A 544 -46.43 21.43 -32.25
CA GLY A 544 -46.40 21.86 -33.65
C GLY A 544 -45.76 23.26 -33.70
N SER A 545 -45.26 23.72 -34.85
CA SER A 545 -44.31 24.85 -34.89
C SER A 545 -44.93 26.26 -34.86
N THR A 546 -44.06 27.24 -34.54
CA THR A 546 -44.08 28.66 -34.99
C THR A 546 -45.23 29.59 -34.57
N PHE A 547 -44.87 30.69 -33.89
CA PHE A 547 -45.31 32.04 -34.29
C PHE A 547 -44.23 33.10 -34.00
N VAL A 548 -44.34 34.29 -34.61
CA VAL A 548 -43.24 35.26 -34.77
C VAL A 548 -43.68 36.69 -34.41
N LYS A 549 -42.86 37.46 -33.67
CA LYS A 549 -42.55 38.89 -33.95
C LYS A 549 -41.60 39.64 -32.97
N ARG A 550 -40.81 40.53 -33.59
CA ARG A 550 -40.30 41.85 -33.13
C ARG A 550 -39.13 41.96 -32.13
N THR A 551 -37.99 42.33 -32.68
CA THR A 551 -36.98 43.25 -32.10
C THR A 551 -37.53 44.67 -31.92
N PRO A 552 -36.85 45.54 -31.15
CA PRO A 552 -35.99 46.54 -31.81
C PRO A 552 -34.54 46.55 -31.28
N SER A 553 -33.65 47.25 -32.00
CA SER A 553 -32.23 47.39 -31.68
C SER A 553 -31.86 48.85 -31.39
N LEU A 554 -30.72 49.09 -30.74
CA LEU A 554 -29.96 50.34 -30.86
C LEU A 554 -28.45 50.11 -30.71
N LYS A 555 -27.66 50.97 -31.34
CA LYS A 555 -26.17 51.06 -31.30
C LYS A 555 -25.80 52.25 -30.36
N GLN A 556 -24.57 52.61 -29.97
CA GLN A 556 -23.24 52.75 -30.63
C GLN A 556 -22.15 52.72 -29.50
N VAL A 557 -20.90 52.23 -29.65
CA VAL A 557 -19.76 52.51 -30.55
C VAL A 557 -18.94 53.79 -30.23
N ALA A 558 -17.78 53.60 -29.57
CA ALA A 558 -16.50 54.31 -29.74
C ALA A 558 -15.39 53.36 -29.20
N LYS A 559 -14.24 53.01 -29.83
CA LYS A 559 -13.22 53.64 -30.71
C LYS A 559 -12.18 54.54 -30.02
N ALA A 560 -10.98 53.98 -29.86
CA ALA A 560 -9.68 54.69 -29.88
C ALA A 560 -8.62 53.80 -30.56
N LYS A 561 -7.54 54.39 -31.09
CA LYS A 561 -6.35 53.74 -31.70
C LYS A 561 -5.17 53.83 -30.70
N VAL A 562 -4.02 53.16 -30.90
CA VAL A 562 -2.87 53.67 -31.69
C VAL A 562 -1.72 52.63 -31.71
N VAL A 563 -1.13 52.40 -32.90
CA VAL A 563 0.28 52.07 -33.26
C VAL A 563 1.04 51.03 -32.39
N ARG A 564 1.46 49.84 -32.86
CA ARG A 564 2.23 49.38 -34.05
C ARG A 564 3.75 49.54 -33.88
N ASP A 565 4.50 48.46 -34.08
CA ASP A 565 5.59 48.34 -35.06
C ASP A 565 5.94 46.84 -35.25
N ASP A 566 6.52 46.52 -36.42
CA ASP A 566 6.59 45.19 -37.01
C ASP A 566 8.02 44.57 -36.85
N TRP A 567 8.30 43.37 -37.39
CA TRP A 567 9.47 43.04 -38.27
C TRP A 567 9.67 41.51 -38.50
N TYR A 568 9.53 41.10 -39.76
CA TYR A 568 10.08 39.90 -40.46
C TYR A 568 9.56 38.52 -40.01
N ASP A 569 8.84 37.74 -40.85
CA ASP A 569 9.12 37.30 -42.24
C ASP A 569 10.44 36.49 -42.30
N ASP A 570 10.64 35.45 -43.12
CA ASP A 570 9.84 34.40 -43.76
C ASP A 570 10.90 33.45 -44.39
N ASP A 571 10.56 32.20 -44.71
CA ASP A 571 11.02 31.45 -45.89
C ASP A 571 10.59 29.97 -45.75
N ASP A 572 9.84 29.48 -46.74
CA ASP A 572 9.54 28.05 -46.93
C ASP A 572 10.71 27.35 -47.64
N ASP A 573 10.79 26.03 -47.54
CA ASP A 573 11.14 25.17 -48.68
C ASP A 573 10.77 23.71 -48.38
N GLU A 574 10.07 23.05 -49.32
CA GLU A 574 9.82 21.60 -49.34
C GLU A 574 10.84 20.94 -50.29
N GLU A 575 11.39 19.78 -49.94
CA GLU A 575 11.81 18.80 -50.97
C GLU A 575 11.87 17.36 -50.41
N GLU A 576 11.44 16.40 -51.24
CA GLU A 576 11.58 14.95 -51.01
C GLU A 576 12.85 14.44 -51.71
N GLU A 577 13.48 13.36 -51.21
CA GLU A 577 13.91 12.23 -52.07
C GLU A 577 14.35 10.99 -51.24
N GLN A 578 14.65 9.87 -51.93
CA GLN A 578 14.86 8.53 -51.35
C GLN A 578 16.15 7.84 -51.88
N GLU A 579 16.45 6.65 -51.33
CA GLU A 579 17.39 5.61 -51.81
C GLU A 579 18.91 5.86 -51.63
N GLY A 580 19.67 4.76 -51.42
CA GLY A 580 21.14 4.76 -51.38
C GLY A 580 21.77 3.68 -50.46
N ASP A 581 22.28 2.58 -51.05
CA ASP A 581 22.78 1.38 -50.34
C ASP A 581 24.33 1.26 -50.22
N ALA A 582 24.77 0.40 -49.28
CA ALA A 582 25.93 -0.51 -49.29
C ALA A 582 27.42 -0.03 -49.15
N ASP A 583 28.02 -0.48 -48.04
CA ASP A 583 29.17 -1.42 -47.91
C ASP A 583 30.66 -1.14 -48.32
N GLU A 584 31.52 -1.51 -47.35
CA GLU A 584 32.83 -2.20 -47.39
C GLU A 584 34.11 -1.66 -48.10
N GLU A 585 35.00 -1.10 -47.27
CA GLU A 585 36.34 -1.65 -46.89
C GLU A 585 37.59 -1.66 -47.84
N LYS A 586 38.78 -1.77 -47.18
CA LYS A 586 40.13 -2.15 -47.67
C LYS A 586 40.96 -1.12 -48.49
N GLU A 587 42.30 -1.04 -48.40
CA GLU A 587 43.33 -1.44 -47.40
C GLU A 587 44.72 -0.84 -47.82
N ARG A 588 45.78 -0.95 -46.97
CA ARG A 588 47.24 -0.82 -47.29
C ARG A 588 47.75 0.64 -47.51
N ARG A 589 49.01 1.04 -47.22
CA ARG A 589 50.28 0.41 -46.73
C ARG A 589 51.28 1.56 -46.35
N GLU A 590 52.45 1.43 -45.67
CA GLU A 590 53.17 0.38 -44.92
C GLU A 590 54.22 1.07 -43.95
N ASP A 591 55.07 0.29 -43.25
CA ASP A 591 56.31 0.65 -42.52
C ASP A 591 56.29 1.67 -41.34
N GLY A 592 56.96 1.45 -40.19
CA GLY A 592 57.64 0.22 -39.72
C GLY A 592 58.71 0.43 -38.63
N ASN A 593 58.40 0.19 -37.34
CA ASN A 593 59.40 -0.14 -36.30
C ASN A 593 58.74 -0.82 -35.08
N ALA A 594 59.42 -1.76 -34.42
CA ALA A 594 58.84 -2.60 -33.37
C ALA A 594 59.14 -2.11 -31.94
N LYS A 595 58.09 -1.76 -31.19
CA LYS A 595 58.07 -1.73 -29.72
C LYS A 595 56.72 -2.26 -29.23
N THR A 596 56.68 -2.69 -27.96
CA THR A 596 55.53 -3.34 -27.32
C THR A 596 54.31 -2.42 -27.22
N ASN A 597 53.18 -2.87 -27.78
CA ASN A 597 51.88 -2.24 -27.55
C ASN A 597 51.33 -2.65 -26.18
N GLU A 598 51.32 -1.74 -25.23
CA GLU A 598 50.40 -1.77 -24.09
C GLU A 598 49.13 -0.99 -24.49
N THR A 599 47.96 -1.52 -24.18
CA THR A 599 46.68 -0.89 -24.50
C THR A 599 46.41 0.36 -23.64
N PRO A 600 45.50 1.26 -24.08
CA PRO A 600 45.09 2.41 -23.26
C PRO A 600 44.47 2.02 -21.91
N SER A 601 43.94 0.79 -21.78
CA SER A 601 43.50 0.17 -20.52
C SER A 601 44.67 -0.21 -19.63
N GLU A 602 45.62 -1.02 -20.13
CA GLU A 602 46.78 -1.49 -19.34
C GLU A 602 47.65 -0.32 -18.85
N ARG A 603 47.79 0.75 -19.64
CA ARG A 603 48.44 1.99 -19.19
C ARG A 603 47.69 2.62 -18.00
N ARG A 604 46.36 2.72 -18.06
CA ARG A 604 45.54 3.32 -16.99
C ARG A 604 45.57 2.49 -15.71
N GLU A 605 45.58 1.16 -15.83
CA GLU A 605 45.72 0.28 -14.67
C GLU A 605 47.09 0.46 -14.00
N ARG A 606 48.21 0.47 -14.76
CA ARG A 606 49.52 0.79 -14.18
C ARG A 606 49.59 2.19 -13.57
N GLU A 607 49.02 3.20 -14.22
CA GLU A 607 48.99 4.57 -13.68
C GLU A 607 48.18 4.62 -12.36
N ALA A 608 47.10 3.85 -12.23
CA ALA A 608 46.34 3.71 -11.00
C ALA A 608 47.09 2.94 -9.89
N GLU A 609 47.73 1.81 -10.23
CA GLU A 609 48.56 1.03 -9.29
C GLU A 609 49.74 1.86 -8.76
N GLN A 610 50.42 2.59 -9.64
CA GLN A 610 51.56 3.45 -9.29
C GLN A 610 51.13 4.59 -8.35
N VAL A 611 49.96 5.20 -8.59
CA VAL A 611 49.39 6.22 -7.68
C VAL A 611 49.00 5.61 -6.33
N SER A 612 48.35 4.44 -6.32
CA SER A 612 47.94 3.76 -5.09
C SER A 612 49.14 3.37 -4.21
N SER A 613 50.20 2.84 -4.82
CA SER A 613 51.45 2.51 -4.13
C SER A 613 52.14 3.75 -3.53
N ASN A 614 52.17 4.88 -4.25
CA ASN A 614 52.78 6.11 -3.76
C ASN A 614 52.02 6.69 -2.54
N ILE A 615 50.68 6.63 -2.55
CA ILE A 615 49.84 7.08 -1.41
C ILE A 615 50.12 6.25 -0.15
N TRP A 616 50.29 4.93 -0.30
CA TRP A 616 50.64 4.03 0.81
C TRP A 616 52.05 4.29 1.39
N GLU A 617 53.01 4.72 0.56
CA GLU A 617 54.34 5.09 1.01
C GLU A 617 54.42 6.47 1.69
N GLU A 618 53.59 7.45 1.31
CA GLU A 618 53.55 8.75 1.99
C GLU A 618 52.84 8.66 3.36
N ALA A 619 51.77 7.86 3.46
CA ALA A 619 51.02 7.68 4.71
C ALA A 619 51.88 7.19 5.88
N ASN A 620 52.91 6.38 5.61
CA ASN A 620 53.77 5.76 6.63
C ASN A 620 54.96 6.64 7.10
N LYS A 621 55.09 7.90 6.66
CA LYS A 621 56.31 8.72 6.85
C LYS A 621 56.16 9.96 7.75
N ARG A 622 55.10 10.10 8.56
CA ARG A 622 54.90 11.27 9.46
C ARG A 622 54.55 10.91 10.93
N THR A 623 55.61 10.86 11.72
CA THR A 623 55.78 11.02 13.19
C THR A 623 54.76 11.87 13.99
N PRO A 624 54.73 11.80 15.35
CA PRO A 624 54.91 10.63 16.24
C PRO A 624 53.88 10.61 17.41
N MET A 625 53.86 9.54 18.23
CA MET A 625 53.06 9.47 19.47
C MET A 625 53.76 10.20 20.65
N PRO A 626 53.05 11.06 21.43
CA PRO A 626 53.54 11.59 22.70
C PRO A 626 53.19 10.66 23.88
N GLU A 627 54.16 10.37 24.75
CA GLU A 627 53.89 9.79 26.08
C GLU A 627 53.33 10.86 27.03
N LEU A 628 52.40 10.49 27.92
CA LEU A 628 52.02 11.36 29.03
C LEU A 628 51.55 10.59 30.28
N ILE A 629 52.57 10.16 31.05
CA ILE A 629 52.68 10.28 32.52
C ILE A 629 51.44 9.91 33.36
N VAL A 630 51.54 8.80 34.09
CA VAL A 630 50.67 8.49 35.23
C VAL A 630 50.98 9.41 36.40
N ALA A 631 49.96 10.05 36.98
CA ALA A 631 50.06 10.81 38.23
C ALA A 631 48.96 10.40 39.21
N SER A 632 49.34 9.96 40.41
CA SER A 632 48.43 9.50 41.47
C SER A 632 48.17 10.59 42.52
N ALA A 633 46.90 10.83 42.86
CA ALA A 633 46.52 11.59 44.04
C ALA A 633 45.27 10.98 44.69
N SER A 634 45.24 10.89 46.02
CA SER A 634 44.20 10.20 46.79
C SER A 634 43.76 10.99 48.01
N THR A 635 42.45 11.15 48.22
CA THR A 635 41.89 11.48 49.56
C THR A 635 40.42 11.08 49.73
N SER A 636 40.17 10.21 50.71
CA SER A 636 39.02 10.16 51.64
C SER A 636 37.56 10.39 51.18
N GLN A 637 36.81 9.29 51.11
CA GLN A 637 35.57 9.00 51.88
C GLN A 637 34.43 10.03 52.01
N SER A 638 33.24 9.65 51.56
CA SER A 638 32.06 9.42 52.43
C SER A 638 31.01 8.55 51.70
N SER A 639 30.04 7.94 52.40
CA SER A 639 29.12 6.93 51.82
C SER A 639 27.66 7.08 52.30
N PRO A 640 26.67 7.12 51.38
CA PRO A 640 25.25 6.90 51.68
C PRO A 640 24.86 5.39 51.72
N PRO A 641 23.65 5.03 52.18
CA PRO A 641 23.29 3.66 52.59
C PRO A 641 22.70 2.75 51.47
N PRO A 642 22.66 1.42 51.69
CA PRO A 642 22.10 0.43 50.76
C PRO A 642 20.55 0.35 50.77
N PRO A 643 19.92 -0.22 49.73
CA PRO A 643 18.47 -0.39 49.63
C PRO A 643 17.93 -1.53 50.54
N PRO A 644 16.63 -1.50 50.90
CA PRO A 644 16.01 -2.53 51.75
C PRO A 644 15.75 -3.84 50.98
N ALA A 645 15.90 -4.97 51.68
CA ALA A 645 15.73 -6.31 51.12
C ALA A 645 14.28 -6.82 51.23
N ALA A 646 13.82 -7.57 50.22
CA ALA A 646 12.56 -8.32 50.24
C ALA A 646 12.80 -9.77 50.69
N LEU A 647 11.96 -10.27 51.60
CA LEU A 647 12.05 -11.63 52.15
C LEU A 647 11.01 -12.59 51.52
N GLN A 648 11.50 -13.75 51.09
CA GLN A 648 10.72 -15.01 51.02
C GLN A 648 11.07 -15.87 52.27
N PRO A 649 10.59 -17.12 52.48
CA PRO A 649 9.58 -17.90 51.74
C PRO A 649 8.52 -18.59 52.66
N ALA A 650 7.59 -19.37 52.07
CA ALA A 650 7.28 -20.75 52.52
C ALA A 650 6.23 -21.46 51.62
N LEU A 651 6.43 -22.75 51.33
CA LEU A 651 5.39 -23.66 50.82
C LEU A 651 4.54 -24.23 51.96
N ARG A 652 3.27 -24.58 51.69
CA ARG A 652 2.64 -25.79 52.27
C ARG A 652 1.47 -26.33 51.44
N ILE A 653 1.22 -27.62 51.61
CA ILE A 653 0.21 -28.44 50.91
C ILE A 653 -0.89 -28.80 51.92
N LEU A 654 -2.17 -28.90 51.50
CA LEU A 654 -3.10 -30.04 51.78
C LEU A 654 -4.60 -29.76 51.53
N LYS A 655 -5.23 -30.72 50.84
CA LYS A 655 -6.62 -31.25 50.95
C LYS A 655 -7.87 -30.36 50.75
N ARG A 656 -8.85 -30.97 50.05
CA ARG A 656 -10.29 -30.61 50.03
C ARG A 656 -10.93 -30.79 51.42
N PRO A 657 -12.08 -30.14 51.65
CA PRO A 657 -13.26 -30.83 52.17
C PRO A 657 -14.48 -30.72 51.23
N SER A 658 -15.56 -31.43 51.56
CA SER A 658 -16.82 -31.48 50.81
C SER A 658 -18.01 -31.63 51.76
N THR A 659 -19.12 -30.92 51.54
CA THR A 659 -20.49 -31.30 52.00
C THR A 659 -21.58 -30.40 51.39
N ASN A 660 -22.63 -31.03 50.84
CA ASN A 660 -24.08 -30.87 51.10
C ASN A 660 -24.75 -29.46 51.23
N ALA A 661 -26.02 -29.24 50.85
CA ALA A 661 -26.96 -30.00 49.99
C ALA A 661 -28.31 -29.24 49.80
N SER A 662 -28.96 -29.41 48.63
CA SER A 662 -30.42 -29.60 48.41
C SER A 662 -30.62 -30.01 46.93
N ALA A 663 -31.52 -30.91 46.49
CA ALA A 663 -32.89 -31.31 46.86
C ALA A 663 -33.94 -30.23 46.46
N ASN A 664 -34.93 -30.44 45.58
CA ASN A 664 -35.51 -31.63 44.90
C ASN A 664 -35.71 -31.30 43.37
N ASN A 665 -36.28 -32.12 42.47
CA ASN A 665 -37.19 -33.27 42.59
C ASN A 665 -37.15 -34.25 41.39
N ALA A 666 -37.89 -35.37 41.50
CA ALA A 666 -37.97 -36.55 40.61
C ALA A 666 -38.46 -36.31 39.15
N GLY A 667 -38.34 -37.27 38.20
CA GLY A 667 -37.97 -38.70 38.30
C GLY A 667 -37.52 -39.34 36.96
N VAL A 668 -36.92 -40.56 36.92
CA VAL A 668 -37.51 -41.93 37.04
C VAL A 668 -38.27 -42.34 35.76
N VAL A 669 -38.07 -43.47 35.04
CA VAL A 669 -37.15 -44.65 35.01
C VAL A 669 -37.29 -45.30 33.58
N SER A 670 -36.49 -46.20 32.98
CA SER A 670 -35.51 -47.27 33.35
C SER A 670 -34.32 -47.31 32.35
N SER A 671 -33.23 -48.10 32.46
CA SER A 671 -32.98 -49.56 32.21
C SER A 671 -33.32 -50.08 30.78
N ALA A 672 -32.61 -51.02 30.15
CA ALA A 672 -31.47 -51.88 30.56
C ALA A 672 -30.56 -52.27 29.33
N PRO A 673 -29.33 -52.82 29.53
CA PRO A 673 -28.36 -53.12 28.46
C PRO A 673 -28.32 -54.60 28.02
N LEU A 674 -27.65 -54.89 26.89
CA LEU A 674 -27.26 -56.25 26.48
C LEU A 674 -25.86 -56.31 25.83
N THR A 675 -25.20 -57.47 25.96
CA THR A 675 -23.84 -57.75 25.50
C THR A 675 -23.76 -59.09 24.76
N SER A 676 -23.04 -59.17 23.64
CA SER A 676 -22.68 -60.41 22.92
C SER A 676 -21.31 -60.28 22.25
N SER A 677 -20.73 -61.34 21.67
CA SER A 677 -19.33 -61.34 21.22
C SER A 677 -18.97 -62.48 20.25
N SER A 678 -17.70 -62.46 19.79
CA SER A 678 -16.93 -63.61 19.26
C SER A 678 -17.22 -63.99 17.76
N PRO A 679 -16.41 -64.85 17.09
CA PRO A 679 -15.19 -64.35 16.42
C PRO A 679 -14.81 -64.96 15.03
N GLY A 680 -14.07 -64.21 14.20
CA GLY A 680 -13.23 -64.73 13.10
C GLY A 680 -13.96 -65.21 11.83
N PRO A 681 -13.26 -65.74 10.79
CA PRO A 681 -11.81 -66.05 10.71
C PRO A 681 -11.03 -65.18 9.68
N THR A 682 -9.80 -65.60 9.32
CA THR A 682 -8.78 -64.82 8.60
C THR A 682 -8.47 -65.28 7.17
N SER A 683 -8.13 -64.30 6.31
CA SER A 683 -7.24 -64.38 5.13
C SER A 683 -6.73 -62.96 4.84
N GLY A 684 -5.50 -62.65 4.41
CA GLY A 684 -4.43 -63.48 3.84
C GLY A 684 -4.49 -63.47 2.31
N SER A 685 -3.56 -62.89 1.55
CA SER A 685 -2.35 -62.11 1.90
C SER A 685 -1.88 -61.30 0.68
N GLY A 686 -1.32 -60.08 0.87
CA GLY A 686 -0.72 -59.31 -0.23
C GLY A 686 -0.01 -58.05 0.29
N SER A 687 1.29 -57.92 0.02
CA SER A 687 2.17 -56.91 0.65
C SER A 687 2.66 -55.83 -0.31
N CYS A 688 2.51 -54.56 0.09
CA CYS A 688 3.38 -53.47 -0.34
C CYS A 688 3.84 -52.70 0.91
N SER A 689 5.07 -52.95 1.35
CA SER A 689 5.69 -52.31 2.51
C SER A 689 6.47 -51.06 2.08
N GLY A 690 6.11 -49.88 2.58
CA GLY A 690 6.77 -48.64 2.14
C GLY A 690 6.37 -47.37 2.89
N VAL A 691 5.99 -47.45 4.17
CA VAL A 691 5.70 -46.27 5.00
C VAL A 691 6.75 -46.15 6.11
N THR A 692 7.76 -45.30 5.89
CA THR A 692 8.67 -44.85 6.95
C THR A 692 7.91 -43.96 7.92
N SER A 693 7.89 -44.30 9.21
CA SER A 693 7.48 -43.37 10.26
C SER A 693 8.39 -42.12 10.22
N PRO A 694 7.87 -40.92 10.53
CA PRO A 694 8.71 -39.72 10.61
C PRO A 694 9.81 -39.93 11.65
N ALA A 695 11.05 -39.61 11.29
CA ALA A 695 12.19 -39.78 12.18
C ALA A 695 12.01 -38.95 13.47
N PRO A 696 12.44 -39.46 14.65
CA PRO A 696 12.41 -38.68 15.88
C PRO A 696 13.28 -37.43 15.70
N ARG A 697 12.77 -36.27 16.12
CA ARG A 697 13.53 -35.01 16.08
C ARG A 697 14.81 -35.17 16.90
N GLY A 698 15.96 -35.12 16.24
CA GLY A 698 17.28 -35.34 16.85
C GLY A 698 17.51 -34.48 18.10
N THR A 699 18.34 -34.99 19.00
CA THR A 699 18.71 -34.33 20.25
C THR A 699 19.37 -32.98 20.01
N LEU A 700 19.47 -32.15 21.06
CA LEU A 700 20.11 -30.84 20.97
C LEU A 700 21.58 -30.96 20.51
N ALA A 701 22.30 -31.99 20.95
CA ALA A 701 23.69 -32.24 20.58
C ALA A 701 23.87 -32.63 19.09
N GLU A 702 22.93 -33.39 18.51
CA GLU A 702 22.98 -33.75 17.09
C GLU A 702 22.72 -32.54 16.19
N ARG A 703 21.83 -31.63 16.62
CA ARG A 703 21.60 -30.35 15.91
C ARG A 703 22.75 -29.37 16.08
N GLU A 704 23.38 -29.33 17.25
CA GLU A 704 24.59 -28.54 17.49
C GLU A 704 25.75 -29.04 16.59
N ALA A 705 25.92 -30.36 16.45
CA ALA A 705 26.91 -30.93 15.53
C ALA A 705 26.64 -30.53 14.06
N GLN A 706 25.38 -30.64 13.61
CA GLN A 706 24.97 -30.19 12.26
C GLN A 706 25.17 -28.68 12.07
N TYR A 707 24.93 -27.87 13.12
CA TYR A 707 25.16 -26.43 13.09
C TYR A 707 26.64 -26.07 12.97
N GLN A 708 27.53 -26.68 13.76
CA GLN A 708 28.97 -26.42 13.65
C GLN A 708 29.54 -26.91 12.31
N GLU A 709 29.04 -28.03 11.77
CA GLU A 709 29.40 -28.50 10.44
C GLU A 709 28.96 -27.50 9.35
N ALA A 710 27.71 -27.04 9.37
CA ALA A 710 27.21 -26.03 8.43
C ALA A 710 27.99 -24.71 8.55
N ARG A 711 28.27 -24.26 9.78
CA ARG A 711 29.05 -23.06 10.07
C ARG A 711 30.48 -23.15 9.50
N SER A 712 31.14 -24.30 9.63
CA SER A 712 32.49 -24.51 9.06
C SER A 712 32.54 -24.50 7.53
N ARG A 713 31.41 -24.82 6.86
CA ARG A 713 31.30 -24.79 5.39
C ARG A 713 31.06 -23.38 4.85
N ILE A 714 30.44 -22.49 5.64
CA ILE A 714 30.09 -21.13 5.21
C ILE A 714 31.17 -20.12 5.60
N PHE A 715 31.72 -20.22 6.82
CA PHE A 715 32.62 -19.21 7.39
C PHE A 715 34.02 -19.77 7.63
N GLY A 716 34.72 -20.12 6.53
CA GLY A 716 36.12 -20.59 6.58
C GLY A 716 37.03 -19.62 7.32
N GLU A 717 37.89 -20.15 8.20
CA GLU A 717 38.50 -19.40 9.30
C GLU A 717 39.25 -18.11 8.89
N LYS A 718 38.69 -16.95 9.29
CA LYS A 718 39.43 -15.69 9.51
C LYS A 718 38.58 -14.70 10.32
N GLU A 719 39.09 -14.28 11.48
CA GLU A 719 38.50 -13.18 12.24
C GLU A 719 38.91 -11.82 11.67
N GLY A 720 37.97 -10.86 11.65
CA GLY A 720 38.22 -9.46 11.34
C GLY A 720 37.14 -8.58 11.97
N ARG A 721 37.53 -7.53 12.70
CA ARG A 721 36.57 -6.62 13.36
C ARG A 721 36.09 -5.54 12.38
N GLY A 722 34.77 -5.32 12.33
CA GLY A 722 34.14 -4.25 11.56
C GLY A 722 32.88 -3.71 12.25
N SER A 723 32.51 -2.46 11.96
CA SER A 723 31.36 -1.77 12.57
C SER A 723 30.03 -2.18 11.93
N GLY A 724 29.02 -2.48 12.76
CA GLY A 724 27.70 -2.90 12.30
C GLY A 724 26.82 -1.76 11.75
N GLY A 725 27.00 -1.45 10.47
CA GLY A 725 25.96 -0.84 9.63
C GLY A 725 25.28 -1.90 8.75
N VAL A 726 24.10 -1.59 8.21
CA VAL A 726 23.56 -2.34 7.06
C VAL A 726 24.44 -2.03 5.86
N VAL A 727 24.78 -3.05 5.06
CA VAL A 727 25.46 -2.89 3.78
C VAL A 727 24.42 -3.10 2.69
N ILE A 728 24.14 -2.05 1.91
CA ILE A 728 23.28 -2.17 0.72
C ILE A 728 23.89 -3.22 -0.20
N VAL A 729 23.12 -4.26 -0.52
CA VAL A 729 23.54 -5.28 -1.49
C VAL A 729 23.39 -4.67 -2.89
N ARG A 730 24.46 -4.02 -3.35
CA ARG A 730 24.63 -3.62 -4.75
C ARG A 730 25.13 -4.84 -5.51
N ASP A 731 24.34 -5.32 -6.47
CA ASP A 731 24.71 -6.46 -7.32
C ASP A 731 25.99 -6.09 -8.12
N PRO A 732 27.12 -6.80 -7.94
CA PRO A 732 28.36 -6.49 -8.64
C PRO A 732 28.38 -7.00 -10.10
N LEU A 733 27.33 -7.71 -10.53
CA LEU A 733 27.25 -8.27 -11.87
C LEU A 733 26.60 -7.26 -12.83
N GLY A 734 27.37 -6.83 -13.83
CA GLY A 734 26.82 -6.20 -15.04
C GLY A 734 25.87 -7.16 -15.80
N PRO A 735 25.14 -6.65 -16.80
CA PRO A 735 23.98 -7.34 -17.38
C PRO A 735 24.28 -8.78 -17.80
N THR A 736 23.78 -9.72 -17.00
CA THR A 736 23.81 -11.14 -17.30
C THR A 736 22.85 -11.42 -18.45
N SER A 737 23.37 -11.93 -19.57
CA SER A 737 22.56 -12.32 -20.73
C SER A 737 21.40 -13.21 -20.33
N GLU A 738 20.19 -12.84 -20.73
CA GLU A 738 18.99 -13.65 -20.53
C GLU A 738 19.12 -15.03 -21.21
N PRO A 739 18.58 -16.11 -20.64
CA PRO A 739 18.49 -17.40 -21.32
C PRO A 739 17.41 -17.34 -22.40
N GLU A 740 17.79 -17.56 -23.66
CA GLU A 740 16.87 -17.55 -24.80
C GLU A 740 15.72 -18.56 -24.62
N LEU A 741 14.48 -18.06 -24.61
CA LEU A 741 13.27 -18.88 -24.62
C LEU A 741 12.93 -19.31 -26.06
N GLU A 742 13.47 -20.46 -26.46
CA GLU A 742 13.17 -21.17 -27.72
C GLU A 742 11.66 -21.22 -28.05
N PRO A 743 11.20 -20.59 -29.15
CA PRO A 743 9.78 -20.49 -29.47
C PRO A 743 9.23 -21.81 -30.03
N TRP A 744 8.25 -22.39 -29.34
CA TRP A 744 7.56 -23.62 -29.74
C TRP A 744 6.93 -23.52 -31.14
N SER A 745 7.61 -24.04 -32.15
CA SER A 745 7.18 -24.02 -33.55
C SER A 745 6.94 -25.43 -34.13
N LYS A 746 6.10 -25.47 -35.17
CA LYS A 746 5.33 -26.66 -35.59
C LYS A 746 6.18 -27.74 -36.29
N ALA A 747 5.96 -29.01 -35.95
CA ALA A 747 6.26 -30.16 -36.80
C ALA A 747 4.98 -30.96 -37.09
N GLN A 748 4.77 -31.40 -38.35
CA GLN A 748 3.52 -32.06 -38.78
C GLN A 748 3.67 -33.57 -39.05
N GLY A 749 2.98 -34.38 -38.24
CA GLY A 749 2.26 -35.61 -38.65
C GLY A 749 3.03 -36.77 -39.33
N PRO A 750 2.32 -37.72 -39.99
CA PRO A 750 0.88 -37.98 -39.96
C PRO A 750 0.49 -39.40 -39.48
N GLY A 751 -0.70 -39.58 -38.87
CA GLY A 751 -1.21 -40.88 -38.39
C GLY A 751 -2.71 -41.08 -38.63
N ARG A 752 -3.10 -42.20 -39.25
CA ARG A 752 -4.48 -42.45 -39.76
C ARG A 752 -5.51 -42.76 -38.66
N PRO A 753 -6.77 -42.28 -38.75
CA PRO A 753 -7.89 -42.76 -37.93
C PRO A 753 -8.55 -44.03 -38.52
N ALA A 754 -9.14 -44.86 -37.67
CA ALA A 754 -9.94 -46.03 -38.04
C ALA A 754 -11.43 -45.89 -37.63
N LYS A 755 -12.34 -46.51 -38.39
CA LYS A 755 -13.79 -46.25 -38.41
C LYS A 755 -14.60 -46.99 -37.32
N GLY A 756 -15.77 -46.44 -36.96
CA GLY A 756 -16.83 -47.15 -36.21
C GLY A 756 -17.97 -46.23 -35.70
N PHE A 757 -18.79 -45.59 -36.56
CA PHE A 757 -20.10 -46.04 -37.12
C PHE A 757 -21.35 -45.84 -36.23
N GLY A 758 -22.45 -45.34 -36.82
CA GLY A 758 -23.77 -45.08 -36.20
C GLY A 758 -23.98 -43.61 -35.82
N GLU A 759 -24.55 -42.68 -36.61
CA GLU A 759 -25.62 -42.64 -37.64
C GLU A 759 -26.99 -42.13 -37.11
N ARG A 760 -27.54 -41.11 -37.81
CA ARG A 760 -28.88 -40.45 -37.74
C ARG A 760 -28.92 -39.13 -36.93
N GLN A 761 -28.97 -37.92 -37.50
CA GLN A 761 -29.52 -37.32 -38.74
C GLN A 761 -30.96 -36.76 -38.62
N LYS A 762 -31.13 -35.51 -39.11
CA LYS A 762 -32.35 -34.65 -39.22
C LYS A 762 -32.63 -33.81 -37.94
N GLY A 763 -33.20 -32.60 -38.03
CA GLY A 763 -33.74 -31.87 -39.20
C GLY A 763 -33.04 -30.55 -39.55
N LYS A 764 -33.56 -29.83 -40.56
CA LYS A 764 -33.07 -28.52 -41.06
C LYS A 764 -34.10 -27.42 -40.79
N LYS A 765 -33.60 -26.19 -40.65
CA LYS A 765 -34.20 -24.89 -41.07
C LYS A 765 -35.69 -24.63 -40.74
N GLN A 766 -35.93 -23.48 -40.12
CA GLN A 766 -36.23 -22.31 -40.95
C GLN A 766 -35.13 -21.26 -40.76
#